data_AF-A0AAW1PEJ0-F1
#
_entry.id   AF-A0AAW1PEJ0-F1
#
_cell.length_a   1.000
_cell.length_b   1.000
_cell.length_c   1.000
_cell.angle_alpha   90.00
_cell.angle_beta   90.00
_cell.angle_gamma   90.00
#
_symmetry.space_group_name_H-M   'P 1'
#
loop_
_entity.id
_entity.type
_entity.pdbx_description
1 polymer ?
#
loop_
_entity_poly.entity_id
_entity_poly.type
_entity_poly.pdbx_seq_one_letter_code
_entity_poly.pdbx_strand_id
1 'polypeptide(L)'
;MRPSRRAALLGLAAVFLAPSARSLEETQVLESVEQNQTTTSKAPLTPTPSAAGGTRAPRAAGQPQAAASGTAQPWGAVLGATAGAGAIGAASYAAYQKGLQLEECREQLVDAQQQVNDLRAANEQAAVNCTALDAQLVSSRDEGQLQEVQAAAAGLREERTELQGRLADSISNVNSLTSDLAHMAADRGRAEDQLEARIAKLSSEVRDQSQQLAEVEAAHARLQTELNTAKQAAEDTALKVAQEKEAAAQAAQEAAEVARDRLASLEAELESTQAALAAASEDASAAKAKLQAERESGALLEKARAAAVKDMRGVLAENRELSFALEEERGRLQETSAQLADAQQQAGHLEAELAESQEAEAAVRRALSAEQASLRELRAGMVVAGQNANEAVQRELEVTAELRAQQEAAEQLQGQLAKESMQHEAAAQRAQAAEQQLSTATARIDGLAAERGKLLESRRELQEQAEEAEQRAQQAQQRAEEAEQRAGHMQAQLSGLQRQLATTTDTLSTLEEAQEGTQQQLSVALADHQTLRSTQQQLVEAEGQLVTLHEELQRRSKRASGDLRESRVELMQRRQEAQEAQSALGARDAALEEARAALQAARERGAELDANLASAQSQLAEKDQLLTSLQKPKRRQGKAQKTAAQRKEDEAARAAEAEVVAVQRKAVELRAQAAMMVEAIEDRAAEAVAEAQAEAARQAAEVASLRHQLQTVQGE
;
A
#
# COMPACT_ATOMS: atom_id res chain seq x y z
N MET A 1 16.68 32.78 44.76
CA MET A 1 17.68 33.41 45.66
C MET A 1 18.31 32.34 46.53
N ARG A 2 19.64 32.18 46.42
CA ARG A 2 20.70 31.65 47.34
C ARG A 2 20.33 30.69 48.51
N PRO A 3 21.30 29.88 49.03
CA PRO A 3 22.32 29.06 48.35
C PRO A 3 22.73 27.74 49.10
N SER A 4 23.43 26.84 48.38
CA SER A 4 24.71 26.15 48.72
C SER A 4 24.95 25.43 50.07
N ARG A 5 25.50 24.20 49.96
CA ARG A 5 26.75 23.65 50.58
C ARG A 5 26.55 22.26 51.21
N ARG A 6 27.20 21.20 50.70
CA ARG A 6 28.56 20.74 51.09
C ARG A 6 28.93 19.39 50.47
N ALA A 7 30.14 19.34 49.94
CA ALA A 7 30.92 18.14 49.65
C ALA A 7 31.93 17.90 50.79
N ALA A 8 32.35 16.64 50.98
CA ALA A 8 33.52 16.10 51.74
C ALA A 8 33.15 14.68 52.25
N LEU A 9 33.93 13.60 52.25
CA LEU A 9 35.35 13.25 52.04
C LEU A 9 35.38 11.68 51.95
N LEU A 10 36.02 11.07 50.94
CA LEU A 10 37.31 10.32 50.97
C LEU A 10 37.45 9.13 51.95
N GLY A 11 37.87 7.95 51.40
CA GLY A 11 38.75 7.01 52.10
C GLY A 11 38.75 5.53 51.65
N LEU A 12 39.78 5.13 50.87
CA LEU A 12 40.58 3.86 50.91
C LEU A 12 39.86 2.50 50.67
N ALA A 13 40.36 1.50 49.95
CA ALA A 13 41.73 1.11 49.57
C ALA A 13 41.75 0.22 48.30
N ALA A 14 42.89 0.22 47.60
CA ALA A 14 43.27 -0.69 46.51
C ALA A 14 44.01 -1.94 47.05
N VAL A 15 44.09 -3.03 46.26
CA VAL A 15 45.29 -3.90 46.05
C VAL A 15 44.99 -5.16 45.20
N PHE A 16 45.72 -5.30 44.07
CA PHE A 16 46.18 -6.50 43.31
C PHE A 16 45.11 -7.40 42.60
N LEU A 17 45.26 -7.95 41.38
CA LEU A 17 46.39 -8.35 40.51
C LEU A 17 45.89 -8.53 39.04
N ALA A 18 46.68 -8.09 38.05
CA ALA A 18 46.71 -8.61 36.67
C ALA A 18 47.80 -9.73 36.58
N PRO A 19 47.95 -10.59 35.54
CA PRO A 19 48.34 -10.13 34.18
C PRO A 19 47.97 -11.06 32.98
N SER A 20 48.01 -10.53 31.75
CA SER A 20 48.94 -10.94 30.68
C SER A 20 48.40 -10.71 29.26
N ALA A 21 49.10 -9.85 28.53
CA ALA A 21 49.06 -9.74 27.08
C ALA A 21 50.09 -10.69 26.44
N ARG A 22 49.78 -11.23 25.26
CA ARG A 22 50.79 -11.71 24.30
C ARG A 22 50.42 -11.28 22.89
N SER A 23 51.43 -10.69 22.27
CA SER A 23 51.64 -10.29 20.88
C SER A 23 51.50 -11.41 19.86
N LEU A 24 51.14 -11.07 18.62
CA LEU A 24 51.81 -11.58 17.42
C LEU A 24 51.60 -10.62 16.24
N GLU A 25 52.72 -10.32 15.59
CA GLU A 25 52.93 -9.43 14.46
C GLU A 25 52.67 -10.13 13.10
N GLU A 26 52.40 -9.27 12.10
CA GLU A 26 52.85 -9.34 10.71
C GLU A 26 52.48 -10.55 9.80
N THR A 27 51.70 -10.24 8.75
CA THR A 27 52.17 -10.38 7.36
C THR A 27 51.33 -9.51 6.42
N GLN A 28 51.99 -8.54 5.80
CA GLN A 28 51.56 -7.85 4.58
C GLN A 28 51.80 -8.76 3.36
N VAL A 29 51.03 -8.55 2.28
CA VAL A 29 51.47 -8.38 0.88
C VAL A 29 50.23 -8.22 -0.03
N LEU A 30 50.09 -7.01 -0.61
CA LEU A 30 49.74 -6.60 -2.00
C LEU A 30 48.69 -7.44 -2.79
N GLU A 31 47.67 -6.88 -3.46
CA GLU A 31 47.68 -5.97 -4.64
C GLU A 31 46.20 -5.57 -4.89
N SER A 32 45.80 -4.29 -4.90
CA SER A 32 45.72 -3.40 -6.07
C SER A 32 44.99 -3.99 -7.29
N VAL A 33 43.75 -3.55 -7.59
CA VAL A 33 43.36 -2.96 -8.89
C VAL A 33 42.13 -2.07 -8.68
N GLU A 34 42.37 -0.77 -8.90
CA GLU A 34 41.42 0.30 -9.05
C GLU A 34 40.78 0.33 -10.45
N GLN A 35 39.58 0.91 -10.51
CA GLN A 35 39.06 1.77 -11.59
C GLN A 35 38.85 1.15 -13.00
N ASN A 36 37.62 1.19 -13.52
CA ASN A 36 37.13 2.39 -14.21
C ASN A 36 35.71 2.26 -14.78
N GLN A 37 35.13 3.44 -14.91
CA GLN A 37 33.85 3.84 -15.49
C GLN A 37 33.61 3.27 -16.89
N THR A 38 32.34 3.10 -17.29
CA THR A 38 31.76 3.78 -18.47
C THR A 38 30.26 3.50 -18.65
N THR A 39 29.62 4.53 -19.18
CA THR A 39 28.24 4.71 -19.64
C THR A 39 27.82 3.74 -20.76
N THR A 40 26.51 3.46 -20.89
CA THR A 40 25.69 3.70 -22.11
C THR A 40 24.31 2.99 -22.13
N SER A 41 23.32 3.70 -22.68
CA SER A 41 22.20 3.27 -23.56
C SER A 41 21.19 2.22 -23.05
N LYS A 42 19.92 2.55 -22.76
CA LYS A 42 18.80 2.86 -23.69
C LYS A 42 18.43 1.71 -24.64
N ALA A 43 17.38 0.94 -24.30
CA ALA A 43 16.29 0.46 -25.20
C ALA A 43 15.21 -0.33 -24.41
N PRO A 44 13.92 -0.22 -24.76
CA PRO A 44 12.81 -0.82 -24.01
C PRO A 44 12.36 -2.17 -24.61
N LEU A 45 11.91 -3.09 -23.73
CA LEU A 45 11.21 -4.31 -24.11
C LEU A 45 9.70 -4.10 -23.98
N THR A 46 8.99 -4.25 -25.09
CA THR A 46 7.54 -4.42 -25.18
C THR A 46 7.10 -5.80 -24.70
N PRO A 47 5.95 -5.95 -24.02
CA PRO A 47 5.24 -7.22 -24.02
C PRO A 47 3.89 -7.13 -24.74
N THR A 48 3.68 -8.09 -25.65
CA THR A 48 2.40 -8.49 -26.25
C THR A 48 1.46 -9.12 -25.21
N PRO A 49 0.12 -8.96 -25.31
CA PRO A 49 -0.81 -9.57 -24.37
C PRO A 49 -1.15 -11.01 -24.79
N SER A 50 -1.00 -11.95 -23.85
CA SER A 50 -1.50 -13.32 -23.94
C SER A 50 -2.88 -13.39 -23.30
N ALA A 51 -3.87 -13.80 -24.10
CA ALA A 51 -5.20 -14.15 -23.66
C ALA A 51 -5.18 -15.39 -22.74
N ALA A 52 -5.88 -15.32 -21.62
CA ALA A 52 -6.27 -16.48 -20.84
C ALA A 52 -7.67 -16.24 -20.25
N GLY A 53 -8.63 -17.00 -20.76
CA GLY A 53 -10.00 -17.04 -20.27
C GLY A 53 -10.09 -17.67 -18.88
N GLY A 54 -10.94 -17.09 -18.05
CA GLY A 54 -11.31 -17.62 -16.74
C GLY A 54 -12.83 -17.62 -16.59
N THR A 55 -13.41 -18.80 -16.73
CA THR A 55 -14.82 -19.12 -16.49
C THR A 55 -15.26 -18.78 -15.06
N ARG A 56 -16.33 -17.99 -14.91
CA ARG A 56 -16.94 -17.64 -13.61
C ARG A 56 -18.29 -18.36 -13.46
N ALA A 57 -18.38 -19.26 -12.49
CA ALA A 57 -19.63 -19.87 -12.04
C ALA A 57 -20.29 -19.00 -10.92
N PRO A 58 -21.62 -19.07 -10.73
CA PRO A 58 -22.38 -18.07 -9.98
C PRO A 58 -22.43 -18.38 -8.47
N ARG A 59 -22.32 -17.35 -7.62
CA ARG A 59 -22.50 -17.48 -6.17
C ARG A 59 -23.67 -16.62 -5.69
N ALA A 60 -24.73 -17.34 -5.34
CA ALA A 60 -25.77 -17.10 -4.34
C ALA A 60 -26.06 -15.67 -3.87
N ALA A 61 -27.32 -15.29 -4.09
CA ALA A 61 -28.02 -14.19 -3.44
C ALA A 61 -28.04 -14.35 -1.90
N GLY A 62 -27.60 -13.32 -1.20
CA GLY A 62 -27.81 -13.11 0.23
C GLY A 62 -28.43 -11.74 0.44
N GLN A 63 -29.62 -11.71 1.03
CA GLN A 63 -30.35 -10.50 1.44
C GLN A 63 -29.54 -9.65 2.42
N PRO A 64 -29.60 -8.31 2.36
CA PRO A 64 -29.14 -7.46 3.45
C PRO A 64 -30.28 -7.20 4.45
N GLN A 65 -30.05 -7.60 5.72
CA GLN A 65 -30.80 -7.09 6.86
C GLN A 65 -30.34 -5.67 7.19
N ALA A 66 -31.33 -4.79 7.34
CA ALA A 66 -31.17 -3.42 7.78
C ALA A 66 -30.67 -3.37 9.23
N ALA A 67 -29.55 -2.67 9.44
CA ALA A 67 -29.18 -2.12 10.73
C ALA A 67 -29.03 -0.60 10.56
N ALA A 68 -30.08 0.10 10.96
CA ALA A 68 -30.12 1.55 11.06
C ALA A 68 -29.41 1.98 12.35
N SER A 69 -28.36 2.80 12.22
CA SER A 69 -28.01 3.79 13.24
C SER A 69 -26.97 4.77 12.72
N GLY A 70 -27.39 6.03 12.56
CA GLY A 70 -26.61 7.20 12.96
C GLY A 70 -25.36 7.55 12.16
N THR A 71 -25.51 8.38 11.14
CA THR A 71 -25.06 9.79 11.10
C THR A 71 -25.00 10.21 9.63
N ALA A 72 -26.05 10.90 9.18
CA ALA A 72 -26.12 11.44 7.84
C ALA A 72 -25.13 12.62 7.73
N GLN A 73 -23.97 12.38 7.15
CA GLN A 73 -23.15 13.43 6.54
C GLN A 73 -23.65 13.69 5.11
N PRO A 74 -23.63 14.95 4.64
CA PRO A 74 -24.29 15.32 3.39
C PRO A 74 -23.39 14.97 2.20
N TRP A 75 -23.81 14.00 1.39
CA TRP A 75 -23.29 13.71 0.04
C TRP A 75 -23.70 14.81 -0.98
N GLY A 76 -23.54 16.09 -0.61
CA GLY A 76 -24.03 17.23 -1.39
C GLY A 76 -23.03 17.82 -2.40
N ALA A 77 -21.77 17.38 -2.40
CA ALA A 77 -20.71 18.03 -3.19
C ALA A 77 -20.55 17.47 -4.61
N VAL A 78 -20.73 16.16 -4.83
CA VAL A 78 -20.42 15.52 -6.13
C VAL A 78 -21.53 15.73 -7.16
N LEU A 79 -22.79 15.83 -6.72
CA LEU A 79 -23.92 16.20 -7.61
C LEU A 79 -24.00 17.71 -7.92
N GLY A 80 -23.19 18.55 -7.24
CA GLY A 80 -23.13 20.00 -7.49
C GLY A 80 -22.32 20.38 -8.72
N ALA A 81 -21.30 19.60 -9.09
CA ALA A 81 -20.40 19.92 -10.20
C ALA A 81 -21.08 19.69 -11.58
N THR A 82 -21.84 18.61 -11.73
CA THR A 82 -22.58 18.30 -12.97
C THR A 82 -23.80 19.21 -13.15
N ALA A 83 -24.50 19.55 -12.07
CA ALA A 83 -25.55 20.56 -12.09
C ALA A 83 -25.02 21.99 -12.36
N GLY A 84 -23.79 22.29 -11.89
CA GLY A 84 -23.10 23.56 -12.12
C GLY A 84 -22.73 23.77 -13.58
N ALA A 85 -22.15 22.76 -14.24
CA ALA A 85 -21.78 22.83 -15.65
C ALA A 85 -23.02 22.99 -16.57
N GLY A 86 -24.10 22.25 -16.28
CA GLY A 86 -25.36 22.38 -17.04
C GLY A 86 -26.02 23.76 -16.87
N ALA A 87 -25.97 24.33 -15.65
CA ALA A 87 -26.54 25.65 -15.39
C ALA A 87 -25.70 26.80 -16.02
N ILE A 88 -24.38 26.63 -16.13
CA ILE A 88 -23.52 27.58 -16.85
C ILE A 88 -23.78 27.47 -18.35
N GLY A 89 -23.84 26.25 -18.90
CA GLY A 89 -24.16 26.02 -20.31
C GLY A 89 -25.50 26.61 -20.74
N ALA A 90 -26.55 26.43 -19.92
CA ALA A 90 -27.86 27.01 -20.18
C ALA A 90 -27.86 28.55 -20.13
N ALA A 91 -27.13 29.16 -19.19
CA ALA A 91 -27.00 30.61 -19.09
C ALA A 91 -26.18 31.21 -20.24
N SER A 92 -25.08 30.56 -20.63
CA SER A 92 -24.27 30.94 -21.80
C SER A 92 -25.05 30.81 -23.10
N TYR A 93 -25.85 29.76 -23.26
CA TYR A 93 -26.70 29.58 -24.43
C TYR A 93 -27.82 30.64 -24.51
N ALA A 94 -28.44 30.97 -23.37
CA ALA A 94 -29.44 32.04 -23.30
C ALA A 94 -28.82 33.42 -23.60
N ALA A 95 -27.60 33.69 -23.13
CA ALA A 95 -26.87 34.92 -23.45
C ALA A 95 -26.50 35.00 -24.94
N TYR A 96 -26.11 33.87 -25.53
CA TYR A 96 -25.85 33.77 -26.98
C TYR A 96 -27.11 34.05 -27.81
N GLN A 97 -28.24 33.43 -27.46
CA GLN A 97 -29.54 33.66 -28.11
C GLN A 97 -29.96 35.14 -28.04
N LYS A 98 -29.82 35.78 -26.88
CA LYS A 98 -30.06 37.23 -26.73
C LYS A 98 -29.08 38.09 -27.54
N GLY A 99 -27.84 37.63 -27.68
CA GLY A 99 -26.83 38.27 -28.53
C GLY A 99 -27.22 38.27 -30.00
N LEU A 100 -27.76 37.15 -30.49
CA LEU A 100 -28.26 37.03 -31.87
C LEU A 100 -29.45 37.97 -32.12
N GLN A 101 -30.41 38.02 -31.19
CA GLN A 101 -31.55 38.94 -31.26
C GLN A 101 -31.11 40.42 -31.25
N LEU A 102 -30.05 40.75 -30.51
CA LEU A 102 -29.45 42.08 -30.52
C LEU A 102 -28.85 42.44 -31.89
N GLU A 103 -28.22 41.50 -32.58
CA GLU A 103 -27.69 41.73 -33.93
C GLU A 103 -28.82 41.87 -34.96
N GLU A 104 -29.84 41.02 -34.91
CA GLU A 104 -31.03 41.13 -35.77
C GLU A 104 -31.73 42.49 -35.60
N CYS A 105 -31.93 42.96 -34.36
CA CYS A 105 -32.52 44.27 -34.12
C CYS A 105 -31.59 45.43 -34.57
N ARG A 106 -30.26 45.25 -34.56
CA ARG A 106 -29.32 46.25 -35.08
C ARG A 106 -29.42 46.35 -36.60
N GLU A 107 -29.50 45.23 -37.30
CA GLU A 107 -29.70 45.21 -38.75
C GLU A 107 -31.03 45.88 -39.13
N GLN A 108 -32.12 45.53 -38.43
CA GLN A 108 -33.43 46.17 -38.63
C GLN A 108 -33.39 47.68 -38.38
N LEU A 109 -32.63 48.14 -37.36
CA LEU A 109 -32.45 49.56 -37.11
C LEU A 109 -31.71 50.25 -38.26
N VAL A 110 -30.66 49.63 -38.79
CA VAL A 110 -29.89 50.17 -39.93
C VAL A 110 -30.78 50.28 -41.17
N ASP A 111 -31.57 49.25 -41.47
CA ASP A 111 -32.50 49.27 -42.60
C ASP A 111 -33.59 50.34 -42.43
N ALA A 112 -34.16 50.46 -41.22
CA ALA A 112 -35.13 51.50 -40.91
C ALA A 112 -34.54 52.92 -41.00
N GLN A 113 -33.29 53.11 -40.56
CA GLN A 113 -32.58 54.38 -40.72
C GLN A 113 -32.32 54.72 -42.18
N GLN A 114 -31.97 53.72 -43.00
CA GLN A 114 -31.81 53.91 -44.44
C GLN A 114 -33.14 54.30 -45.10
N GLN A 115 -34.24 53.65 -44.72
CA GLN A 115 -35.58 53.99 -45.20
C GLN A 115 -35.99 55.43 -44.82
N VAL A 116 -35.67 55.88 -43.60
CA VAL A 116 -35.87 57.29 -43.18
C VAL A 116 -35.07 58.24 -44.07
N ASN A 117 -33.82 57.91 -44.40
CA ASN A 117 -32.98 58.74 -45.26
C ASN A 117 -33.54 58.83 -46.69
N ASP A 118 -33.98 57.71 -47.26
CA ASP A 118 -34.58 57.66 -48.60
C ASP A 118 -35.91 58.44 -48.65
N LEU A 119 -36.76 58.32 -47.62
CA LEU A 119 -38.01 59.09 -47.50
C LEU A 119 -37.75 60.60 -47.32
N ARG A 120 -36.70 60.99 -46.58
CA ARG A 120 -36.28 62.40 -46.49
C ARG A 120 -35.86 62.93 -47.84
N ALA A 121 -35.01 62.21 -48.58
CA ALA A 121 -34.57 62.61 -49.91
C ALA A 121 -35.76 62.73 -50.89
N ALA A 122 -36.71 61.79 -50.86
CA ALA A 122 -37.92 61.84 -51.67
C ALA A 122 -38.82 63.06 -51.32
N ASN A 123 -38.99 63.35 -50.03
CA ASN A 123 -39.77 64.50 -49.56
C ASN A 123 -39.10 65.84 -49.93
N GLU A 124 -37.77 65.93 -49.83
CA GLU A 124 -37.00 67.09 -50.30
C GLU A 124 -37.16 67.29 -51.81
N GLN A 125 -37.07 66.23 -52.60
CA GLN A 125 -37.29 66.31 -54.06
C GLN A 125 -38.73 66.72 -54.40
N ALA A 126 -39.73 66.18 -53.69
CA ALA A 126 -41.13 66.58 -53.86
C ALA A 126 -41.35 68.06 -53.50
N ALA A 127 -40.68 68.56 -52.44
CA ALA A 127 -40.72 69.97 -52.07
C ALA A 127 -40.12 70.86 -53.16
N VAL A 128 -38.96 70.48 -53.73
CA VAL A 128 -38.34 71.19 -54.86
C VAL A 128 -39.29 71.22 -56.07
N ASN A 129 -39.89 70.08 -56.42
CA ASN A 129 -40.85 69.99 -57.54
C ASN A 129 -42.09 70.89 -57.31
N CYS A 130 -42.63 70.92 -56.09
CA CYS A 130 -43.71 71.83 -55.72
C CYS A 130 -43.31 73.30 -55.93
N THR A 131 -42.13 73.70 -55.47
CA THR A 131 -41.65 75.09 -55.64
C THR A 131 -41.40 75.47 -57.10
N ALA A 132 -40.92 74.52 -57.93
CA ALA A 132 -40.72 74.74 -59.36
C ALA A 132 -42.05 74.93 -60.10
N LEU A 133 -43.08 74.14 -59.77
CA LEU A 133 -44.42 74.30 -60.33
C LEU A 133 -45.10 75.57 -59.85
N ASP A 134 -44.91 75.97 -58.59
CA ASP A 134 -45.41 77.26 -58.09
C ASP A 134 -44.78 78.45 -58.82
N ALA A 135 -43.49 78.37 -59.18
CA ALA A 135 -42.85 79.36 -60.03
C ALA A 135 -43.38 79.36 -61.48
N GLN A 136 -43.73 78.18 -62.03
CA GLN A 136 -44.38 78.06 -63.34
C GLN A 136 -45.80 78.63 -63.36
N LEU A 137 -46.57 78.42 -62.27
CA LEU A 137 -47.92 79.01 -62.11
C LEU A 137 -47.91 80.53 -62.11
N VAL A 138 -46.88 81.14 -61.51
CA VAL A 138 -46.72 82.60 -61.48
C VAL A 138 -46.31 83.18 -62.85
N SER A 139 -45.70 82.38 -63.72
CA SER A 139 -45.17 82.84 -65.02
C SER A 139 -46.04 82.51 -66.25
N SER A 140 -46.99 81.56 -66.15
CA SER A 140 -47.90 81.22 -67.25
C SER A 140 -49.05 82.21 -67.40
N ARG A 141 -49.40 82.58 -68.65
CA ARG A 141 -50.55 83.43 -69.00
C ARG A 141 -51.70 82.68 -69.67
N ASP A 142 -51.51 81.40 -69.98
CA ASP A 142 -52.50 80.58 -70.69
C ASP A 142 -53.38 79.82 -69.69
N GLU A 143 -54.68 80.15 -69.65
CA GLU A 143 -55.65 79.62 -68.67
C GLU A 143 -55.75 78.08 -68.67
N GLY A 144 -55.61 77.44 -69.84
CA GLY A 144 -55.64 75.97 -69.95
C GLY A 144 -54.40 75.29 -69.34
N GLN A 145 -53.21 75.86 -69.54
CA GLN A 145 -51.98 75.36 -68.92
C GLN A 145 -51.98 75.64 -67.41
N LEU A 146 -52.59 76.74 -66.97
CA LEU A 146 -52.79 77.06 -65.56
C LEU A 146 -53.57 75.99 -64.81
N GLN A 147 -54.64 75.44 -65.41
CA GLN A 147 -55.43 74.37 -64.77
C GLN A 147 -54.67 73.05 -64.66
N GLU A 148 -53.93 72.65 -65.70
CA GLU A 148 -53.10 71.42 -65.66
C GLU A 148 -51.97 71.53 -64.64
N VAL A 149 -51.28 72.67 -64.59
CA VAL A 149 -50.20 72.92 -63.62
C VAL A 149 -50.77 73.02 -62.20
N GLN A 150 -51.98 73.58 -62.01
CA GLN A 150 -52.66 73.60 -60.70
C GLN A 150 -53.03 72.19 -60.23
N ALA A 151 -53.54 71.34 -61.12
CA ALA A 151 -53.86 69.95 -60.80
C ALA A 151 -52.59 69.14 -60.46
N ALA A 152 -51.51 69.33 -61.24
CA ALA A 152 -50.21 68.71 -60.95
C ALA A 152 -49.61 69.18 -59.62
N ALA A 153 -49.72 70.48 -59.31
CA ALA A 153 -49.25 71.04 -58.04
C ALA A 153 -50.12 70.59 -56.84
N ALA A 154 -51.41 70.32 -57.04
CA ALA A 154 -52.25 69.73 -56.00
C ALA A 154 -51.86 68.26 -55.73
N GLY A 155 -51.66 67.46 -56.78
CA GLY A 155 -51.20 66.07 -56.66
C GLY A 155 -49.84 65.94 -55.97
N LEU A 156 -48.87 66.77 -56.33
CA LEU A 156 -47.55 66.76 -55.66
C LEU A 156 -47.58 67.23 -54.20
N ARG A 157 -48.52 68.12 -53.84
CA ARG A 157 -48.73 68.49 -52.43
C ARG A 157 -49.31 67.34 -51.64
N GLU A 158 -50.24 66.58 -52.22
CA GLU A 158 -50.82 65.39 -51.59
C GLU A 158 -49.75 64.30 -51.40
N GLU A 159 -48.97 63.99 -52.44
CA GLU A 159 -47.82 63.08 -52.34
C GLU A 159 -46.82 63.52 -51.27
N ARG A 160 -46.54 64.83 -51.18
CA ARG A 160 -45.66 65.36 -50.14
C ARG A 160 -46.24 65.17 -48.74
N THR A 161 -47.54 65.38 -48.53
CA THR A 161 -48.17 65.12 -47.23
C THR A 161 -48.16 63.64 -46.86
N GLU A 162 -48.33 62.75 -47.84
CA GLU A 162 -48.21 61.31 -47.63
C GLU A 162 -46.78 60.90 -47.28
N LEU A 163 -45.77 61.44 -47.98
CA LEU A 163 -44.36 61.22 -47.65
C LEU A 163 -44.00 61.75 -46.26
N GLN A 164 -44.57 62.88 -45.83
CA GLN A 164 -44.40 63.40 -44.47
C GLN A 164 -45.01 62.48 -43.41
N GLY A 165 -46.20 61.91 -43.68
CA GLY A 165 -46.82 60.90 -42.82
C GLY A 165 -45.96 59.64 -42.69
N ARG A 166 -45.55 59.06 -43.82
CA ARG A 166 -44.68 57.87 -43.86
C ARG A 166 -43.33 58.12 -43.17
N LEU A 167 -42.76 59.32 -43.33
CA LEU A 167 -41.52 59.71 -42.64
C LEU A 167 -41.71 59.80 -41.12
N ALA A 168 -42.82 60.38 -40.66
CA ALA A 168 -43.12 60.46 -39.23
C ALA A 168 -43.28 59.07 -38.59
N ASP A 169 -44.00 58.16 -39.27
CA ASP A 169 -44.17 56.77 -38.83
C ASP A 169 -42.82 56.03 -38.79
N SER A 170 -42.00 56.18 -39.83
CA SER A 170 -40.67 55.55 -39.91
C SER A 170 -39.70 56.07 -38.84
N ILE A 171 -39.71 57.38 -38.54
CA ILE A 171 -38.94 57.96 -37.42
C ILE A 171 -39.41 57.39 -36.08
N SER A 172 -40.72 57.22 -35.90
CA SER A 172 -41.29 56.60 -34.70
C SER A 172 -40.80 55.15 -34.52
N ASN A 173 -40.79 54.38 -35.61
CA ASN A 173 -40.27 53.01 -35.61
C ASN A 173 -38.77 52.96 -35.26
N VAL A 174 -37.95 53.83 -35.83
CA VAL A 174 -36.52 53.94 -35.50
C VAL A 174 -36.32 54.25 -34.01
N ASN A 175 -37.12 55.15 -33.44
CA ASN A 175 -37.04 55.48 -32.01
C ASN A 175 -37.44 54.30 -31.12
N SER A 176 -38.47 53.52 -31.50
CA SER A 176 -38.85 52.30 -30.79
C SER A 176 -37.73 51.26 -30.83
N LEU A 177 -37.21 50.94 -32.01
CA LEU A 177 -36.10 50.00 -32.19
C LEU A 177 -34.84 50.42 -31.42
N THR A 178 -34.54 51.73 -31.38
CA THR A 178 -33.43 52.27 -30.61
C THR A 178 -33.63 52.05 -29.10
N SER A 179 -34.85 52.26 -28.60
CA SER A 179 -35.20 52.01 -27.20
C SER A 179 -35.10 50.52 -26.85
N ASP A 180 -35.61 49.64 -27.72
CA ASP A 180 -35.55 48.19 -27.52
C ASP A 180 -34.11 47.68 -27.51
N LEU A 181 -33.26 48.17 -28.41
CA LEU A 181 -31.83 47.88 -28.43
C LEU A 181 -31.12 48.33 -27.14
N ALA A 182 -31.46 49.51 -26.62
CA ALA A 182 -30.90 50.00 -25.36
C ALA A 182 -31.30 49.10 -24.17
N HIS A 183 -32.56 48.66 -24.12
CA HIS A 183 -33.02 47.74 -23.09
C HIS A 183 -32.35 46.37 -23.19
N MET A 184 -32.25 45.79 -24.38
CA MET A 184 -31.58 44.50 -24.59
C MET A 184 -30.07 44.58 -24.27
N ALA A 185 -29.40 45.68 -24.59
CA ALA A 185 -28.01 45.90 -24.23
C ALA A 185 -27.81 45.97 -22.69
N ALA A 186 -28.71 46.66 -21.98
CA ALA A 186 -28.68 46.72 -20.53
C ALA A 186 -28.96 45.35 -19.87
N ASP A 187 -29.88 44.56 -20.42
CA ASP A 187 -30.16 43.20 -19.97
C ASP A 187 -28.97 42.25 -20.18
N ARG A 188 -28.29 42.39 -21.32
CA ARG A 188 -27.06 41.65 -21.60
C ARG A 188 -25.96 42.01 -20.60
N GLY A 189 -25.71 43.30 -20.36
CA GLY A 189 -24.72 43.74 -19.37
C GLY A 189 -24.99 43.17 -17.97
N ARG A 190 -26.25 43.19 -17.52
CA ARG A 190 -26.65 42.58 -16.24
C ARG A 190 -26.41 41.06 -16.19
N ALA A 191 -26.61 40.36 -17.30
CA ALA A 191 -26.33 38.92 -17.39
C ALA A 191 -24.82 38.63 -17.36
N GLU A 192 -24.01 39.46 -18.03
CA GLU A 192 -22.54 39.39 -18.01
C GLU A 192 -22.01 39.59 -16.58
N ASP A 193 -22.46 40.63 -15.87
CA ASP A 193 -22.09 40.88 -14.46
C ASP A 193 -22.43 39.69 -13.54
N GLN A 194 -23.59 39.05 -13.75
CA GLN A 194 -24.00 37.87 -12.99
C GLN A 194 -23.12 36.65 -13.26
N LEU A 195 -22.73 36.44 -14.53
CA LEU A 195 -21.82 35.36 -14.91
C LEU A 195 -20.42 35.60 -14.31
N GLU A 196 -19.90 36.82 -14.37
CA GLU A 196 -18.62 37.17 -13.74
C GLU A 196 -18.62 36.93 -12.22
N ALA A 197 -19.68 37.37 -11.53
CA ALA A 197 -19.82 37.12 -10.09
C ALA A 197 -19.85 35.62 -9.75
N ARG A 198 -20.53 34.82 -10.59
CA ARG A 198 -20.61 33.36 -10.42
C ARG A 198 -19.27 32.68 -10.72
N ILE A 199 -18.55 33.11 -11.75
CA ILE A 199 -17.19 32.65 -12.07
C ILE A 199 -16.24 32.96 -10.91
N ALA A 200 -16.32 34.17 -10.35
CA ALA A 200 -15.49 34.56 -9.20
C ALA A 200 -15.76 33.67 -7.98
N LYS A 201 -17.03 33.38 -7.68
CA LYS A 201 -17.43 32.48 -6.59
C LYS A 201 -16.94 31.04 -6.81
N LEU A 202 -17.16 30.48 -7.98
CA LEU A 202 -16.67 29.13 -8.31
C LEU A 202 -15.15 29.06 -8.27
N SER A 203 -14.46 30.12 -8.73
CA SER A 203 -13.00 30.20 -8.67
C SER A 203 -12.47 30.24 -7.23
N SER A 204 -13.18 30.89 -6.30
CA SER A 204 -12.82 30.81 -4.88
C SER A 204 -13.07 29.42 -4.30
N GLU A 205 -14.20 28.79 -4.62
CA GLU A 205 -14.51 27.42 -4.15
C GLU A 205 -13.48 26.40 -4.65
N VAL A 206 -13.04 26.49 -5.91
CA VAL A 206 -11.98 25.64 -6.47
C VAL A 206 -10.64 25.87 -5.75
N ARG A 207 -10.31 27.12 -5.39
CA ARG A 207 -9.10 27.42 -4.62
C ARG A 207 -9.16 26.81 -3.21
N ASP A 208 -10.30 26.93 -2.53
CA ASP A 208 -10.49 26.36 -1.19
C ASP A 208 -10.43 24.83 -1.23
N GLN A 209 -11.05 24.19 -2.22
CA GLN A 209 -10.95 22.73 -2.43
C GLN A 209 -9.52 22.28 -2.74
N SER A 210 -8.79 23.04 -3.54
CA SER A 210 -7.38 22.75 -3.85
C SER A 210 -6.51 22.84 -2.59
N GLN A 211 -6.76 23.80 -1.71
CA GLN A 211 -6.07 23.90 -0.41
C GLN A 211 -6.40 22.71 0.49
N GLN A 212 -7.67 22.30 0.57
CA GLN A 212 -8.09 21.12 1.34
C GLN A 212 -7.42 19.84 0.83
N LEU A 213 -7.32 19.64 -0.49
CA LEU A 213 -6.61 18.50 -1.07
C LEU A 213 -5.12 18.51 -0.70
N ALA A 214 -4.45 19.67 -0.77
CA ALA A 214 -3.05 19.78 -0.37
C ALA A 214 -2.83 19.47 1.12
N GLU A 215 -3.76 19.85 2.00
CA GLU A 215 -3.71 19.49 3.43
C GLU A 215 -3.89 17.99 3.66
N VAL A 216 -4.81 17.35 2.93
CA VAL A 216 -5.04 15.90 2.99
C VAL A 216 -3.81 15.13 2.48
N GLU A 217 -3.20 15.56 1.37
CA GLU A 217 -1.96 14.97 0.86
C GLU A 217 -0.80 15.11 1.86
N ALA A 218 -0.65 16.28 2.49
CA ALA A 218 0.34 16.49 3.53
C ALA A 218 0.10 15.59 4.76
N ALA A 219 -1.17 15.40 5.17
CA ALA A 219 -1.53 14.48 6.24
C ALA A 219 -1.25 13.02 5.87
N HIS A 220 -1.55 12.62 4.63
CA HIS A 220 -1.24 11.28 4.12
C HIS A 220 0.27 11.00 4.14
N ALA A 221 1.09 11.95 3.67
CA ALA A 221 2.53 11.83 3.71
C ALA A 221 3.07 11.67 5.14
N ARG A 222 2.53 12.43 6.11
CA ARG A 222 2.88 12.28 7.53
C ARG A 222 2.53 10.90 8.08
N LEU A 223 1.31 10.42 7.86
CA LEU A 223 0.89 9.09 8.29
C LEU A 223 1.74 7.98 7.66
N GLN A 224 2.15 8.15 6.40
CA GLN A 224 3.04 7.20 5.74
C GLN A 224 4.44 7.18 6.37
N THR A 225 4.98 8.33 6.78
CA THR A 225 6.25 8.39 7.54
C THR A 225 6.14 7.78 8.94
N GLU A 226 5.03 8.03 9.65
CA GLU A 226 4.76 7.43 10.96
C GLU A 226 4.63 5.91 10.85
N LEU A 227 3.93 5.40 9.84
CA LEU A 227 3.79 3.97 9.58
C LEU A 227 5.16 3.31 9.32
N ASN A 228 6.02 3.94 8.51
CA ASN A 228 7.36 3.42 8.24
C ASN A 228 8.22 3.41 9.52
N THR A 229 8.14 4.45 10.34
CA THR A 229 8.84 4.53 11.63
C THR A 229 8.35 3.45 12.59
N ALA A 230 7.04 3.21 12.65
CA ALA A 230 6.45 2.15 13.48
C ALA A 230 6.85 0.76 13.02
N LYS A 231 6.92 0.50 11.70
CA LYS A 231 7.43 -0.75 11.13
C LYS A 231 8.88 -1.00 11.54
N GLN A 232 9.73 0.03 11.43
CA GLN A 232 11.14 -0.08 11.79
C GLN A 232 11.32 -0.34 13.30
N ALA A 233 10.53 0.31 14.16
CA ALA A 233 10.51 0.01 15.60
C ALA A 233 10.02 -1.43 15.90
N ALA A 234 9.05 -1.93 15.15
CA ALA A 234 8.59 -3.32 15.26
C ALA A 234 9.68 -4.32 14.85
N GLU A 235 10.44 -4.03 13.79
CA GLU A 235 11.59 -4.85 13.38
C GLU A 235 12.71 -4.83 14.43
N ASP A 236 13.04 -3.66 14.98
CA ASP A 236 14.04 -3.52 16.05
C ASP A 236 13.64 -4.29 17.32
N THR A 237 12.37 -4.26 17.70
CA THR A 237 11.87 -5.04 18.85
C THR A 237 11.88 -6.54 18.57
N ALA A 238 11.54 -6.97 17.35
CA ALA A 238 11.64 -8.37 16.95
C ALA A 238 13.09 -8.89 17.01
N LEU A 239 14.06 -8.08 16.57
CA LEU A 239 15.49 -8.38 16.69
C LEU A 239 15.93 -8.49 18.15
N LYS A 240 15.52 -7.57 19.02
CA LYS A 240 15.83 -7.65 20.47
C LYS A 240 15.24 -8.90 21.11
N VAL A 241 13.99 -9.25 20.78
CA VAL A 241 13.36 -10.48 21.28
C VAL A 241 14.09 -11.73 20.78
N ALA A 242 14.56 -11.75 19.54
CA ALA A 242 15.37 -12.85 19.01
C ALA A 242 16.70 -12.98 19.77
N GLN A 243 17.39 -11.86 20.01
CA GLN A 243 18.64 -11.82 20.78
C GLN A 243 18.44 -12.28 22.23
N GLU A 244 17.37 -11.84 22.89
CA GLU A 244 17.04 -12.27 24.25
C GLU A 244 16.70 -13.77 24.32
N LYS A 245 15.99 -14.30 23.30
CA LYS A 245 15.73 -15.75 23.20
C LYS A 245 17.02 -16.55 23.04
N GLU A 246 17.96 -16.06 22.24
CA GLU A 246 19.26 -16.71 22.04
C GLU A 246 20.09 -16.66 23.33
N ALA A 247 20.15 -15.52 24.01
CA ALA A 247 20.81 -15.37 25.31
C ALA A 247 20.18 -16.28 26.38
N ALA A 248 18.85 -16.40 26.41
CA ALA A 248 18.15 -17.31 27.30
C ALA A 248 18.45 -18.78 26.99
N ALA A 249 18.55 -19.14 25.70
CA ALA A 249 18.94 -20.49 25.29
C ALA A 249 20.38 -20.83 25.70
N GLN A 250 21.32 -19.89 25.55
CA GLN A 250 22.70 -20.03 26.01
C GLN A 250 22.78 -20.19 27.54
N ALA A 251 22.09 -19.33 28.30
CA ALA A 251 22.05 -19.43 29.76
C ALA A 251 21.41 -20.76 30.23
N ALA A 252 20.37 -21.25 29.54
CA ALA A 252 19.79 -22.55 29.82
C ALA A 252 20.76 -23.70 29.53
N GLN A 253 21.56 -23.59 28.48
CA GLN A 253 22.59 -24.58 28.16
C GLN A 253 23.71 -24.59 29.21
N GLU A 254 24.22 -23.42 29.61
CA GLU A 254 25.20 -23.30 30.69
C GLU A 254 24.68 -23.87 32.00
N ALA A 255 23.43 -23.56 32.36
CA ALA A 255 22.80 -24.13 33.57
C ALA A 255 22.67 -25.66 33.49
N ALA A 256 22.36 -26.20 32.31
CA ALA A 256 22.31 -27.65 32.09
C ALA A 256 23.69 -28.31 32.19
N GLU A 257 24.74 -27.65 31.71
CA GLU A 257 26.13 -28.11 31.86
C GLU A 257 26.56 -28.11 33.32
N VAL A 258 26.33 -27.01 34.05
CA VAL A 258 26.60 -26.94 35.50
C VAL A 258 25.83 -28.01 36.27
N ALA A 259 24.56 -28.25 35.92
CA ALA A 259 23.76 -29.30 36.55
C ALA A 259 24.32 -30.70 36.29
N ARG A 260 24.81 -30.98 35.06
CA ARG A 260 25.49 -32.25 34.74
C ARG A 260 26.77 -32.42 35.53
N ASP A 261 27.60 -31.38 35.61
CA ASP A 261 28.86 -31.44 36.38
C ASP A 261 28.60 -31.66 37.87
N ARG A 262 27.55 -31.01 38.41
CA ARG A 262 27.12 -31.21 39.80
C ARG A 262 26.63 -32.64 40.04
N LEU A 263 25.85 -33.20 39.11
CA LEU A 263 25.40 -34.59 39.19
C LEU A 263 26.58 -35.56 39.13
N ALA A 264 27.52 -35.37 38.20
CA ALA A 264 28.73 -36.19 38.12
C ALA A 264 29.57 -36.12 39.40
N SER A 265 29.70 -34.93 40.01
CA SER A 265 30.36 -34.75 41.31
C SER A 265 29.64 -35.49 42.44
N LEU A 266 28.30 -35.40 42.49
CA LEU A 266 27.51 -36.09 43.51
C LEU A 266 27.55 -37.61 43.33
N GLU A 267 27.56 -38.10 42.10
CA GLU A 267 27.76 -39.53 41.79
C GLU A 267 29.13 -40.00 42.28
N ALA A 268 30.20 -39.24 42.06
CA ALA A 268 31.52 -39.56 42.58
C ALA A 268 31.58 -39.54 44.12
N GLU A 269 30.92 -38.58 44.78
CA GLU A 269 30.77 -38.56 46.24
C GLU A 269 29.97 -39.76 46.75
N LEU A 270 28.91 -40.16 46.03
CA LEU A 270 28.12 -41.34 46.35
C LEU A 270 28.97 -42.62 46.25
N GLU A 271 29.74 -42.79 45.18
CA GLU A 271 30.65 -43.93 45.03
C GLU A 271 31.71 -43.96 46.15
N SER A 272 32.28 -42.79 46.47
CA SER A 272 33.25 -42.65 47.57
C SER A 272 32.64 -43.02 48.93
N THR A 273 31.42 -42.56 49.21
CA THR A 273 30.72 -42.89 50.47
C THR A 273 30.29 -44.35 50.53
N GLN A 274 29.89 -44.95 49.40
CA GLN A 274 29.61 -46.38 49.31
C GLN A 274 30.88 -47.21 49.54
N ALA A 275 32.02 -46.82 48.97
CA ALA A 275 33.30 -47.47 49.22
C ALA A 275 33.73 -47.37 50.69
N ALA A 276 33.56 -46.19 51.31
CA ALA A 276 33.83 -45.99 52.73
C ALA A 276 32.91 -46.84 53.62
N LEU A 277 31.63 -46.96 53.26
CA LEU A 277 30.67 -47.80 53.98
C LEU A 277 31.03 -49.29 53.84
N ALA A 278 31.45 -49.74 52.65
CA ALA A 278 31.91 -51.10 52.44
C ALA A 278 33.14 -51.42 53.30
N ALA A 279 34.14 -50.53 53.33
CA ALA A 279 35.31 -50.66 54.19
C ALA A 279 34.94 -50.69 55.68
N ALA A 280 34.05 -49.79 56.13
CA ALA A 280 33.56 -49.79 57.52
C ALA A 280 32.79 -51.07 57.87
N SER A 281 32.08 -51.66 56.91
CA SER A 281 31.38 -52.94 57.10
C SER A 281 32.35 -54.12 57.22
N GLU A 282 33.43 -54.12 56.44
CA GLU A 282 34.53 -55.08 56.58
C GLU A 282 35.22 -54.93 57.94
N ASP A 283 35.55 -53.71 58.34
CA ASP A 283 36.14 -53.42 59.65
C ASP A 283 35.23 -53.86 60.80
N ALA A 284 33.92 -53.61 60.69
CA ALA A 284 32.94 -54.07 61.66
C ALA A 284 32.86 -55.61 61.70
N SER A 285 32.96 -56.28 60.55
CA SER A 285 32.99 -57.74 60.47
C SER A 285 34.27 -58.32 61.11
N ALA A 286 35.41 -57.67 60.87
CA ALA A 286 36.70 -58.04 61.45
C ALA A 286 36.72 -57.80 62.97
N ALA A 287 36.16 -56.69 63.44
CA ALA A 287 35.99 -56.41 64.86
C ALA A 287 35.06 -57.43 65.53
N LYS A 288 33.96 -57.82 64.86
CA LYS A 288 33.06 -58.87 65.36
C LYS A 288 33.76 -60.24 65.44
N ALA A 289 34.58 -60.58 64.45
CA ALA A 289 35.38 -61.80 64.45
C ALA A 289 36.42 -61.80 65.59
N LYS A 290 37.10 -60.66 65.84
CA LYS A 290 38.00 -60.49 66.98
C LYS A 290 37.28 -60.64 68.32
N LEU A 291 36.13 -59.99 68.48
CA LEU A 291 35.29 -60.11 69.68
C LEU A 291 34.84 -61.55 69.93
N GLN A 292 34.53 -62.29 68.86
CA GLN A 292 34.16 -63.70 68.97
C GLN A 292 35.37 -64.57 69.38
N ALA A 293 36.54 -64.33 68.79
CA ALA A 293 37.78 -65.00 69.19
C ALA A 293 38.17 -64.69 70.65
N GLU A 294 37.98 -63.45 71.12
CA GLU A 294 38.19 -63.08 72.52
C GLU A 294 37.18 -63.76 73.45
N ARG A 295 35.91 -63.89 73.06
CA ARG A 295 34.91 -64.65 73.83
C ARG A 295 35.26 -66.13 73.91
N GLU A 296 35.72 -66.74 72.83
CA GLU A 296 36.16 -68.14 72.78
C GLU A 296 37.43 -68.35 73.64
N SER A 297 38.39 -67.43 73.57
CA SER A 297 39.57 -67.41 74.45
C SER A 297 39.18 -67.23 75.92
N GLY A 298 38.26 -66.33 76.22
CA GLY A 298 37.70 -66.13 77.56
C GLY A 298 37.03 -67.39 78.10
N ALA A 299 36.23 -68.08 77.28
CA ALA A 299 35.60 -69.34 77.65
C ALA A 299 36.62 -70.46 77.90
N LEU A 300 37.71 -70.52 77.11
CA LEU A 300 38.81 -71.45 77.34
C LEU A 300 39.55 -71.15 78.66
N LEU A 301 39.81 -69.88 78.96
CA LEU A 301 40.42 -69.44 80.21
C LEU A 301 39.51 -69.72 81.41
N GLU A 302 38.20 -69.55 81.27
CA GLU A 302 37.23 -69.87 82.31
C GLU A 302 37.18 -71.38 82.57
N LYS A 303 37.20 -72.20 81.50
CA LYS A 303 37.31 -73.66 81.60
C LYS A 303 38.62 -74.11 82.25
N ALA A 304 39.74 -73.45 81.91
CA ALA A 304 41.04 -73.70 82.54
C ALA A 304 41.06 -73.29 84.01
N ARG A 305 40.44 -72.15 84.37
CA ARG A 305 40.26 -71.75 85.78
C ARG A 305 39.39 -72.76 86.53
N ALA A 306 38.29 -73.22 85.95
CA ALA A 306 37.43 -74.22 86.57
C ALA A 306 38.16 -75.55 86.80
N ALA A 307 39.00 -75.98 85.85
CA ALA A 307 39.88 -77.14 86.00
C ALA A 307 40.91 -76.93 87.13
N ALA A 308 41.62 -75.80 87.15
CA ALA A 308 42.59 -75.47 88.18
C ALA A 308 41.95 -75.40 89.59
N VAL A 309 40.73 -74.85 89.72
CA VAL A 309 39.98 -74.84 90.98
C VAL A 309 39.58 -76.26 91.39
N LYS A 310 39.24 -77.13 90.45
CA LYS A 310 38.93 -78.54 90.72
C LYS A 310 40.18 -79.29 91.18
N ASP A 311 41.34 -79.06 90.57
CA ASP A 311 42.62 -79.64 90.97
C ASP A 311 43.04 -79.14 92.36
N MET A 312 42.91 -77.84 92.64
CA MET A 312 43.13 -77.30 93.98
C MET A 312 42.21 -77.93 95.04
N ARG A 313 40.93 -78.18 94.70
CA ARG A 313 40.02 -78.90 95.60
C ARG A 313 40.46 -80.34 95.82
N GLY A 314 41.02 -81.01 94.80
CA GLY A 314 41.64 -82.33 94.92
C GLY A 314 42.82 -82.31 95.89
N VAL A 315 43.76 -81.38 95.71
CA VAL A 315 44.92 -81.20 96.60
C VAL A 315 44.50 -80.86 98.03
N LEU A 316 43.44 -80.08 98.22
CA LEU A 316 42.89 -79.78 99.56
C LEU A 316 42.20 -80.99 100.18
N ALA A 317 41.58 -81.87 99.40
CA ALA A 317 41.01 -83.12 99.88
C ALA A 317 42.13 -84.10 100.30
N GLU A 318 43.18 -84.23 99.49
CA GLU A 318 44.38 -85.01 99.82
C GLU A 318 45.06 -84.47 101.09
N ASN A 319 45.16 -83.15 101.27
CA ASN A 319 45.68 -82.56 102.50
C ASN A 319 44.82 -82.87 103.73
N ARG A 320 43.49 -82.93 103.56
CA ARG A 320 42.57 -83.34 104.63
C ARG A 320 42.75 -84.81 104.98
N GLU A 321 42.90 -85.69 103.99
CA GLU A 321 43.20 -87.12 104.22
C GLU A 321 44.56 -87.32 104.89
N LEU A 322 45.59 -86.59 104.46
CA LEU A 322 46.91 -86.60 105.09
C LEU A 322 46.89 -86.06 106.52
N SER A 323 46.06 -85.04 106.79
CA SER A 323 45.87 -84.51 108.14
C SER A 323 45.17 -85.53 109.04
N PHE A 324 44.18 -86.25 108.51
CA PHE A 324 43.49 -87.33 109.21
C PHE A 324 44.44 -88.50 109.49
N ALA A 325 45.28 -88.88 108.53
CA ALA A 325 46.30 -89.92 108.71
C ALA A 325 47.38 -89.51 109.74
N LEU A 326 47.75 -88.23 109.78
CA LEU A 326 48.66 -87.69 110.80
C LEU A 326 48.02 -87.67 112.20
N GLU A 327 46.72 -87.41 112.31
CA GLU A 327 45.99 -87.53 113.57
C GLU A 327 45.83 -88.98 114.03
N GLU A 328 45.62 -89.91 113.09
CA GLU A 328 45.58 -91.36 113.38
C GLU A 328 46.94 -91.89 113.88
N GLU A 329 48.05 -91.47 113.25
CA GLU A 329 49.41 -91.81 113.72
C GLU A 329 49.75 -91.14 115.07
N ARG A 330 49.23 -89.94 115.34
CA ARG A 330 49.32 -89.33 116.68
C ARG A 330 48.54 -90.11 117.74
N GLY A 331 47.38 -90.69 117.38
CA GLY A 331 46.62 -91.60 118.23
C GLY A 331 47.42 -92.87 118.58
N ARG A 332 48.08 -93.48 117.58
CA ARG A 332 48.95 -94.66 117.79
C ARG A 332 50.19 -94.36 118.63
N LEU A 333 50.77 -93.16 118.50
CA LEU A 333 51.87 -92.69 119.35
C LEU A 333 51.45 -92.43 120.80
N GLN A 334 50.21 -91.99 121.04
CA GLN A 334 49.67 -91.87 122.40
C GLN A 334 49.38 -93.23 123.03
N GLU A 335 48.89 -94.21 122.27
CA GLU A 335 48.68 -95.59 122.73
C GLU A 335 49.99 -96.33 123.07
N THR A 336 51.04 -96.15 122.27
CA THR A 336 52.37 -96.71 122.57
C THR A 336 53.06 -96.03 123.75
N SER A 337 52.76 -94.74 124.03
CA SER A 337 53.23 -94.06 125.23
C SER A 337 52.56 -94.57 126.52
N ALA A 338 51.29 -94.99 126.44
CA ALA A 338 50.59 -95.62 127.56
C ALA A 338 51.08 -97.05 127.84
N GLN A 339 51.47 -97.80 126.79
CA GLN A 339 52.04 -99.15 126.92
C GLN A 339 53.48 -99.17 127.46
N LEU A 340 54.25 -98.08 127.31
CA LEU A 340 55.58 -97.95 127.88
C LEU A 340 55.56 -97.64 129.39
N ALA A 341 54.50 -96.99 129.88
CA ALA A 341 54.29 -96.72 131.30
C ALA A 341 53.92 -97.99 132.10
N ASP A 342 53.17 -98.91 131.49
CA ASP A 342 52.82 -100.20 132.11
C ASP A 342 54.00 -101.21 132.11
N ALA A 343 54.95 -101.08 131.18
CA ALA A 343 56.16 -101.92 131.13
C ALA A 343 57.22 -101.53 132.19
N GLN A 344 57.19 -100.31 132.73
CA GLN A 344 58.13 -99.83 133.76
C GLN A 344 57.73 -100.23 135.19
N GLN A 345 56.47 -100.64 135.43
CA GLN A 345 56.03 -101.18 136.72
C GLN A 345 56.31 -102.69 136.88
N GLN A 346 56.62 -103.42 135.81
CA GLN A 346 56.88 -104.87 135.85
C GLN A 346 58.38 -105.24 135.94
N ALA A 347 59.29 -104.26 135.91
CA ALA A 347 60.74 -104.46 136.05
C ALA A 347 61.25 -104.44 137.50
N GLY A 348 60.46 -103.97 138.47
CA GLY A 348 60.86 -103.92 139.90
C GLY A 348 60.54 -105.19 140.69
N HIS A 349 59.74 -106.11 140.14
CA HIS A 349 59.16 -107.22 140.89
C HIS A 349 59.89 -108.57 140.73
N LEU A 350 61.06 -108.58 140.08
CA LEU A 350 61.94 -109.75 139.90
C LEU A 350 63.40 -109.52 140.37
N GLU A 351 63.65 -108.47 141.16
CA GLU A 351 64.88 -108.28 141.96
C GLU A 351 64.67 -108.64 143.45
N ALA A 352 63.76 -109.58 143.71
CA ALA A 352 63.46 -110.06 145.06
C ALA A 352 64.10 -111.43 145.42
N GLU A 353 64.74 -112.19 144.52
CA GLU A 353 64.97 -113.63 144.79
C GLU A 353 66.37 -114.18 144.41
N LEU A 354 67.45 -113.43 144.61
CA LEU A 354 68.82 -113.96 144.43
C LEU A 354 69.87 -113.52 145.49
N ALA A 355 69.46 -113.18 146.70
CA ALA A 355 70.42 -112.91 147.79
C ALA A 355 69.95 -113.31 149.19
N GLU A 356 69.10 -114.34 149.29
CA GLU A 356 68.64 -114.92 150.56
C GLU A 356 69.00 -116.42 150.69
N SER A 357 70.23 -116.82 150.33
CA SER A 357 70.81 -118.07 150.87
C SER A 357 72.33 -118.17 150.65
N GLN A 358 73.06 -117.30 151.33
CA GLN A 358 74.33 -117.71 151.92
C GLN A 358 74.17 -117.57 153.44
N GLU A 359 73.35 -118.47 153.98
CA GLU A 359 73.42 -118.86 155.38
C GLU A 359 74.75 -119.54 155.67
N ALA A 360 75.18 -119.38 156.92
CA ALA A 360 76.16 -120.19 157.64
C ALA A 360 77.65 -119.84 157.43
N GLU A 361 78.11 -118.86 158.21
CA GLU A 361 79.34 -118.87 159.04
C GLU A 361 79.77 -117.42 159.26
N ALA A 362 80.04 -116.92 160.44
CA ALA A 362 80.08 -117.46 161.76
C ALA A 362 79.66 -116.24 162.60
N ALA A 363 78.58 -116.42 163.34
CA ALA A 363 78.75 -116.66 164.74
C ALA A 363 79.37 -115.44 165.42
N VAL A 364 78.61 -115.01 166.43
CA VAL A 364 79.23 -114.94 167.74
C VAL A 364 80.16 -113.73 167.83
N ARG A 365 79.55 -112.70 168.43
CA ARG A 365 80.13 -112.04 169.59
C ARG A 365 81.25 -111.09 169.18
N ARG A 366 81.21 -109.84 169.57
CA ARG A 366 80.62 -109.23 170.76
C ARG A 366 81.19 -107.82 170.68
N ALA A 367 80.41 -106.87 171.17
CA ALA A 367 80.90 -105.80 172.01
C ALA A 367 82.36 -105.36 171.77
N LEU A 368 82.50 -104.22 171.10
CA LEU A 368 83.16 -103.10 171.75
C LEU A 368 82.53 -101.83 171.15
N SER A 369 81.40 -101.35 171.67
CA SER A 369 81.36 -100.51 172.87
C SER A 369 82.60 -99.60 172.90
N ALA A 370 82.41 -98.38 172.41
CA ALA A 370 82.23 -97.26 173.31
C ALA A 370 83.57 -96.79 173.87
N GLU A 371 84.17 -95.86 173.14
CA GLU A 371 85.13 -94.85 173.60
C GLU A 371 85.71 -94.24 172.32
N GLN A 372 85.58 -92.97 171.99
CA GLN A 372 85.47 -91.77 172.81
C GLN A 372 84.62 -90.77 171.99
N ALA A 373 83.49 -90.26 172.47
CA ALA A 373 83.38 -89.29 173.56
C ALA A 373 84.34 -88.10 173.38
N SER A 374 83.79 -87.05 172.75
CA SER A 374 84.20 -85.63 172.73
C SER A 374 84.20 -85.13 171.28
N LEU A 375 83.49 -84.09 170.84
CA LEU A 375 82.82 -82.96 171.46
C LEU A 375 81.85 -82.39 170.39
N ARG A 376 80.66 -81.94 170.79
CA ARG A 376 80.18 -80.53 170.68
C ARG A 376 80.56 -79.86 169.34
N GLU A 377 79.63 -79.49 168.47
CA GLU A 377 78.65 -78.42 168.70
C GLU A 377 77.66 -78.31 167.52
N LEU A 378 76.39 -78.05 167.86
CA LEU A 378 75.48 -77.08 167.22
C LEU A 378 75.10 -77.15 165.71
N ARG A 379 73.79 -76.83 165.53
CA ARG A 379 73.11 -76.17 164.39
C ARG A 379 72.79 -77.04 163.16
N ALA A 380 71.71 -76.81 162.43
CA ALA A 380 70.42 -76.10 162.56
C ALA A 380 69.86 -76.06 161.12
N GLY A 381 68.53 -76.15 160.99
CA GLY A 381 67.80 -75.17 160.20
C GLY A 381 67.47 -75.46 158.73
N MET A 382 66.18 -75.24 158.45
CA MET A 382 65.59 -74.57 157.28
C MET A 382 65.28 -75.42 156.02
N VAL A 383 64.21 -75.21 155.23
CA VAL A 383 62.93 -74.45 155.21
C VAL A 383 62.66 -74.13 153.72
N VAL A 384 61.43 -74.35 153.25
CA VAL A 384 60.71 -73.66 152.14
C VAL A 384 61.35 -73.62 150.75
N ALA A 385 60.71 -74.31 149.79
CA ALA A 385 60.36 -73.83 148.43
C ALA A 385 59.83 -75.00 147.59
N GLY A 386 58.66 -74.87 146.95
CA GLY A 386 58.31 -75.80 145.85
C GLY A 386 56.85 -76.18 145.64
N GLN A 387 55.86 -75.41 146.13
CA GLN A 387 54.43 -75.73 145.89
C GLN A 387 53.64 -74.63 145.14
N ASN A 388 54.32 -73.72 144.43
CA ASN A 388 53.68 -72.65 143.64
C ASN A 388 54.09 -72.70 142.14
N ALA A 389 53.77 -73.78 141.41
CA ALA A 389 54.10 -73.87 139.97
C ALA A 389 53.04 -74.53 139.06
N ASN A 390 51.84 -74.85 139.54
CA ASN A 390 50.85 -75.58 138.72
C ASN A 390 49.56 -74.81 138.35
N GLU A 391 49.35 -73.59 138.86
CA GLU A 391 48.16 -72.78 138.52
C GLU A 391 48.45 -71.66 137.49
N ALA A 392 49.71 -71.47 137.08
CA ALA A 392 50.08 -70.45 136.09
C ALA A 392 49.95 -70.92 134.62
N VAL A 393 50.00 -72.23 134.35
CA VAL A 393 49.99 -72.77 132.97
C VAL A 393 48.57 -72.92 132.42
N GLN A 394 47.55 -73.05 133.27
CA GLN A 394 46.15 -73.18 132.81
C GLN A 394 45.52 -71.84 132.39
N ARG A 395 46.05 -70.69 132.82
CA ARG A 395 45.52 -69.36 132.41
C ARG A 395 46.12 -68.80 131.12
N GLU A 396 47.23 -69.34 130.61
CA GLU A 396 47.78 -68.93 129.30
C GLU A 396 47.14 -69.64 128.08
N LEU A 397 46.47 -70.78 128.30
CA LEU A 397 45.79 -71.51 127.23
C LEU A 397 44.40 -70.94 126.87
N GLU A 398 43.74 -70.23 127.79
CA GLU A 398 42.46 -69.57 127.50
C GLU A 398 42.64 -68.22 126.77
N VAL A 399 43.72 -67.48 127.07
CA VAL A 399 44.03 -66.18 126.43
C VAL A 399 44.50 -66.34 124.97
N THR A 400 45.12 -67.47 124.62
CA THR A 400 45.58 -67.73 123.24
C THR A 400 44.48 -68.23 122.31
N ALA A 401 43.38 -68.77 122.85
CA ALA A 401 42.19 -69.13 122.08
C ALA A 401 41.34 -67.90 121.71
N GLU A 402 41.21 -66.93 122.62
CA GLU A 402 40.48 -65.68 122.35
C GLU A 402 41.22 -64.78 121.34
N LEU A 403 42.56 -64.79 121.33
CA LEU A 403 43.36 -64.02 120.36
C LEU A 403 43.24 -64.54 118.92
N ARG A 404 43.12 -65.87 118.73
CA ARG A 404 42.91 -66.48 117.40
C ARG A 404 41.52 -66.19 116.85
N ALA A 405 40.49 -66.23 117.69
CA ALA A 405 39.12 -65.89 117.28
C ALA A 405 38.99 -64.41 116.86
N GLN A 406 39.73 -63.49 117.52
CA GLN A 406 39.77 -62.08 117.12
C GLN A 406 40.56 -61.85 115.82
N GLN A 407 41.60 -62.63 115.54
CA GLN A 407 42.35 -62.57 114.28
C GLN A 407 41.52 -63.06 113.08
N GLU A 408 40.78 -64.16 113.23
CA GLU A 408 39.90 -64.66 112.15
C GLU A 408 38.75 -63.70 111.84
N ALA A 409 38.19 -63.03 112.86
CA ALA A 409 37.18 -61.99 112.66
C ALA A 409 37.74 -60.75 111.93
N ALA A 410 39.00 -60.37 112.20
CA ALA A 410 39.67 -59.27 111.52
C ALA A 410 39.96 -59.58 110.04
N GLU A 411 40.37 -60.81 109.72
CA GLU A 411 40.61 -61.24 108.33
C GLU A 411 39.30 -61.35 107.52
N GLN A 412 38.20 -61.78 108.14
CA GLN A 412 36.89 -61.78 107.48
C GLN A 412 36.39 -60.35 107.18
N LEU A 413 36.60 -59.41 108.10
CA LEU A 413 36.27 -58.00 107.86
C LEU A 413 37.16 -57.37 106.78
N GLN A 414 38.45 -57.70 106.73
CA GLN A 414 39.34 -57.26 105.63
C GLN A 414 38.93 -57.85 104.28
N GLY A 415 38.52 -59.12 104.24
CA GLY A 415 38.00 -59.77 103.03
C GLY A 415 36.68 -59.17 102.53
N GLN A 416 35.81 -58.73 103.45
CA GLN A 416 34.58 -58.01 103.09
C GLN A 416 34.89 -56.60 102.58
N LEU A 417 35.80 -55.86 103.23
CA LEU A 417 36.21 -54.52 102.79
C LEU A 417 36.86 -54.55 101.39
N ALA A 418 37.66 -55.57 101.09
CA ALA A 418 38.26 -55.74 99.76
C ALA A 418 37.22 -56.06 98.67
N LYS A 419 36.17 -56.83 99.00
CA LYS A 419 35.06 -57.09 98.07
C LYS A 419 34.23 -55.83 97.82
N GLU A 420 33.94 -55.06 98.85
CA GLU A 420 33.23 -53.78 98.72
C GLU A 420 34.05 -52.76 97.93
N SER A 421 35.38 -52.70 98.15
CA SER A 421 36.29 -51.86 97.37
C SER A 421 36.28 -52.22 95.88
N MET A 422 36.34 -53.51 95.51
CA MET A 422 36.25 -53.92 94.11
C MET A 422 34.87 -53.64 93.50
N GLN A 423 33.79 -53.77 94.28
CA GLN A 423 32.45 -53.43 93.80
C GLN A 423 32.28 -51.92 93.59
N HIS A 424 32.85 -51.09 94.45
CA HIS A 424 32.87 -49.64 94.27
C HIS A 424 33.70 -49.22 93.06
N GLU A 425 34.84 -49.87 92.80
CA GLU A 425 35.65 -49.59 91.62
C GLU A 425 34.95 -50.01 90.32
N ALA A 426 34.29 -51.18 90.30
CA ALA A 426 33.47 -51.60 89.16
C ALA A 426 32.25 -50.68 88.94
N ALA A 427 31.64 -50.17 90.01
CA ALA A 427 30.57 -49.18 89.91
C ALA A 427 31.08 -47.83 89.37
N ALA A 428 32.26 -47.39 89.79
CA ALA A 428 32.90 -46.18 89.29
C ALA A 428 33.24 -46.28 87.79
N GLN A 429 33.77 -47.41 87.33
CA GLN A 429 34.04 -47.64 85.91
C GLN A 429 32.76 -47.65 85.06
N ARG A 430 31.66 -48.22 85.57
CA ARG A 430 30.34 -48.16 84.90
C ARG A 430 29.77 -46.75 84.84
N ALA A 431 29.93 -45.96 85.90
CA ALA A 431 29.52 -44.56 85.90
C ALA A 431 30.32 -43.75 84.87
N GLN A 432 31.63 -43.98 84.77
CA GLN A 432 32.49 -43.31 83.80
C GLN A 432 32.14 -43.68 82.34
N ALA A 433 31.81 -44.95 82.07
CA ALA A 433 31.33 -45.38 80.76
C ALA A 433 29.97 -44.76 80.40
N ALA A 434 29.06 -44.64 81.37
CA ALA A 434 27.77 -43.98 81.17
C ALA A 434 27.93 -42.47 80.90
N GLU A 435 28.85 -41.79 81.59
CA GLU A 435 29.19 -40.39 81.31
C GLU A 435 29.76 -40.20 79.90
N GLN A 436 30.64 -41.10 79.44
CA GLN A 436 31.16 -41.05 78.08
C GLN A 436 30.07 -41.25 77.03
N GLN A 437 29.13 -42.18 77.25
CA GLN A 437 27.99 -42.40 76.37
C GLN A 437 27.03 -41.22 76.35
N LEU A 438 26.78 -40.60 77.50
CA LEU A 438 26.00 -39.36 77.59
C LEU A 438 26.69 -38.21 76.86
N SER A 439 28.01 -38.06 77.00
CA SER A 439 28.79 -37.07 76.26
C SER A 439 28.69 -37.26 74.74
N THR A 440 28.79 -38.51 74.26
CA THR A 440 28.65 -38.80 72.82
C THR A 440 27.22 -38.57 72.32
N ALA A 441 26.21 -38.94 73.12
CA ALA A 441 24.82 -38.70 72.79
C ALA A 441 24.50 -37.20 72.71
N THR A 442 25.00 -36.40 73.66
CA THR A 442 24.85 -34.94 73.65
C THR A 442 25.50 -34.31 72.42
N ALA A 443 26.75 -34.70 72.09
CA ALA A 443 27.42 -34.20 70.88
C ALA A 443 26.67 -34.55 69.59
N ARG A 444 26.02 -35.73 69.54
CA ARG A 444 25.20 -36.15 68.40
C ARG A 444 23.89 -35.37 68.31
N ILE A 445 23.25 -35.06 69.44
CA ILE A 445 22.07 -34.20 69.51
C ILE A 445 22.42 -32.78 69.04
N ASP A 446 23.56 -32.24 69.46
CA ASP A 446 24.03 -30.92 69.04
C ASP A 446 24.32 -30.88 67.52
N GLY A 447 24.92 -31.94 66.98
CA GLY A 447 25.12 -32.11 65.53
C GLY A 447 23.80 -32.11 64.74
N LEU A 448 22.81 -32.89 65.19
CA LEU A 448 21.48 -32.93 64.56
C LEU A 448 20.72 -31.60 64.70
N ALA A 449 20.91 -30.88 65.81
CA ALA A 449 20.33 -29.55 66.00
C ALA A 449 20.94 -28.53 65.01
N ALA A 450 22.24 -28.61 64.76
CA ALA A 450 22.91 -27.77 63.76
C ALA A 450 22.46 -28.08 62.33
N GLU A 451 22.30 -29.36 61.96
CA GLU A 451 21.76 -29.76 60.65
C GLU A 451 20.31 -29.30 60.45
N ARG A 452 19.48 -29.44 61.49
CA ARG A 452 18.11 -28.90 61.47
C ARG A 452 18.10 -27.38 61.28
N GLY A 453 19.04 -26.65 61.89
CA GLY A 453 19.22 -25.21 61.66
C GLY A 453 19.48 -24.90 60.19
N LYS A 454 20.46 -25.57 59.57
CA LYS A 454 20.81 -25.41 58.14
C LYS A 454 19.64 -25.75 57.21
N LEU A 455 18.88 -26.80 57.51
CA LEU A 455 17.70 -27.17 56.72
C LEU A 455 16.57 -26.13 56.82
N LEU A 456 16.40 -25.50 57.98
CA LEU A 456 15.42 -24.41 58.13
C LEU A 456 15.85 -23.14 57.38
N GLU A 457 17.15 -22.83 57.35
CA GLU A 457 17.70 -21.74 56.53
C GLU A 457 17.50 -22.03 55.04
N SER A 458 17.88 -23.23 54.57
CA SER A 458 17.67 -23.62 53.17
C SER A 458 16.18 -23.62 52.78
N ARG A 459 15.29 -24.05 53.69
CA ARG A 459 13.84 -23.95 53.47
C ARG A 459 13.37 -22.50 53.35
N ARG A 460 13.94 -21.58 54.14
CA ARG A 460 13.62 -20.16 54.09
C ARG A 460 14.09 -19.54 52.77
N GLU A 461 15.31 -19.86 52.34
CA GLU A 461 15.85 -19.41 51.04
C GLU A 461 15.00 -19.93 49.87
N LEU A 462 14.56 -21.19 49.91
CA LEU A 462 13.65 -21.74 48.90
C LEU A 462 12.27 -21.06 48.92
N GLN A 463 11.80 -20.64 50.10
CA GLN A 463 10.56 -19.87 50.21
C GLN A 463 10.70 -18.47 49.60
N GLU A 464 11.80 -17.77 49.88
CA GLU A 464 12.09 -16.47 49.26
C GLU A 464 12.26 -16.59 47.74
N GLN A 465 12.92 -17.64 47.25
CA GLN A 465 13.03 -17.92 45.81
C GLN A 465 11.67 -18.23 45.16
N ALA A 466 10.78 -18.93 45.86
CA ALA A 466 9.44 -19.21 45.37
C ALA A 466 8.58 -17.93 45.28
N GLU A 467 8.67 -17.05 46.29
CA GLU A 467 7.99 -15.75 46.29
C GLU A 467 8.53 -14.84 45.17
N GLU A 468 9.86 -14.81 44.95
CA GLU A 468 10.45 -14.09 43.82
C GLU A 468 10.01 -14.65 42.47
N ALA A 469 9.94 -15.98 42.33
CA ALA A 469 9.47 -16.61 41.10
C ALA A 469 7.98 -16.27 40.83
N GLU A 470 7.16 -16.23 41.87
CA GLU A 470 5.75 -15.85 41.76
C GLU A 470 5.59 -14.36 41.37
N GLN A 471 6.40 -13.46 41.94
CA GLN A 471 6.43 -12.06 41.54
C GLN A 471 6.89 -11.88 40.08
N ARG A 472 7.91 -12.63 39.64
CA ARG A 472 8.37 -12.62 38.25
C ARG A 472 7.30 -13.14 37.29
N ALA A 473 6.55 -14.17 37.69
CA ALA A 473 5.43 -14.69 36.92
C ALA A 473 4.28 -13.67 36.80
N GLN A 474 3.94 -12.98 37.89
CA GLN A 474 2.94 -11.91 37.88
C GLN A 474 3.36 -10.74 36.98
N GLN A 475 4.63 -10.32 37.04
CA GLN A 475 5.15 -9.29 36.14
C GLN A 475 5.15 -9.73 34.67
N ALA A 476 5.49 -10.99 34.39
CA ALA A 476 5.42 -11.54 33.04
C ALA A 476 3.97 -11.57 32.51
N GLN A 477 3.00 -11.91 33.36
CA GLN A 477 1.58 -11.90 33.01
C GLN A 477 1.09 -10.47 32.71
N GLN A 478 1.44 -9.48 33.53
CA GLN A 478 1.11 -8.07 33.26
C GLN A 478 1.71 -7.59 31.94
N ARG A 479 2.97 -7.94 31.64
CA ARG A 479 3.60 -7.61 30.36
C ARG A 479 2.91 -8.29 29.18
N ALA A 480 2.43 -9.52 29.35
CA ALA A 480 1.67 -10.22 28.31
C ALA A 480 0.31 -9.55 28.06
N GLU A 481 -0.42 -9.16 29.12
CA GLU A 481 -1.69 -8.43 29.00
C GLU A 481 -1.49 -7.06 28.34
N GLU A 482 -0.44 -6.32 28.69
CA GLU A 482 -0.08 -5.07 28.01
C GLU A 482 0.26 -5.28 26.54
N ALA A 483 0.98 -6.36 26.20
CA ALA A 483 1.30 -6.71 24.83
C ALA A 483 0.05 -7.05 24.02
N GLU A 484 -0.90 -7.80 24.60
CA GLU A 484 -2.19 -8.09 23.98
C GLU A 484 -3.02 -6.82 23.76
N GLN A 485 -3.06 -5.91 24.74
CA GLN A 485 -3.74 -4.62 24.59
C GLN A 485 -3.12 -3.77 23.48
N ARG A 486 -1.78 -3.73 23.40
CA ARG A 486 -1.07 -3.03 22.31
C ARG A 486 -1.34 -3.67 20.96
N ALA A 487 -1.34 -5.00 20.87
CA ALA A 487 -1.68 -5.73 19.65
C ALA A 487 -3.12 -5.46 19.21
N GLY A 488 -4.08 -5.47 20.15
CA GLY A 488 -5.47 -5.09 19.90
C GLY A 488 -5.61 -3.66 19.39
N HIS A 489 -4.86 -2.71 19.96
CA HIS A 489 -4.86 -1.32 19.49
C HIS A 489 -4.28 -1.20 18.06
N MET A 490 -3.15 -1.85 17.78
CA MET A 490 -2.57 -1.87 16.43
C MET A 490 -3.52 -2.53 15.42
N GLN A 491 -4.21 -3.60 15.79
CA GLN A 491 -5.18 -4.25 14.91
C GLN A 491 -6.40 -3.36 14.63
N ALA A 492 -6.86 -2.61 15.64
CA ALA A 492 -7.90 -1.59 15.44
C ALA A 492 -7.42 -0.47 14.49
N GLN A 493 -6.18 0.01 14.65
CA GLN A 493 -5.57 0.99 13.74
C GLN A 493 -5.46 0.46 12.31
N LEU A 494 -4.99 -0.77 12.11
CA LEU A 494 -4.93 -1.42 10.80
C LEU A 494 -6.32 -1.54 10.16
N SER A 495 -7.34 -1.90 10.94
CA SER A 495 -8.74 -1.94 10.44
C SER A 495 -9.28 -0.56 10.07
N GLY A 496 -8.79 0.49 10.72
CA GLY A 496 -9.09 1.89 10.40
C GLY A 496 -8.43 2.32 9.09
N LEU A 497 -7.13 2.03 8.94
CA LEU A 497 -6.38 2.30 7.71
C LEU A 497 -6.94 1.52 6.51
N GLN A 498 -7.34 0.26 6.69
CA GLN A 498 -8.00 -0.53 5.64
C GLN A 498 -9.32 0.08 5.19
N ARG A 499 -10.14 0.60 6.12
CA ARG A 499 -11.37 1.32 5.78
C ARG A 499 -11.08 2.62 5.03
N GLN A 500 -10.07 3.37 5.46
CA GLN A 500 -9.63 4.57 4.74
C GLN A 500 -9.16 4.23 3.33
N LEU A 501 -8.38 3.16 3.16
CA LEU A 501 -7.91 2.72 1.86
C LEU A 501 -9.07 2.29 0.93
N ALA A 502 -10.08 1.61 1.49
CA ALA A 502 -11.28 1.26 0.74
C ALA A 502 -12.03 2.52 0.28
N THR A 503 -12.24 3.48 1.17
CA THR A 503 -12.89 4.76 0.81
C THR A 503 -12.10 5.54 -0.23
N THR A 504 -10.76 5.56 -0.16
CA THR A 504 -9.94 6.23 -1.18
C THR A 504 -10.02 5.52 -2.53
N THR A 505 -10.12 4.19 -2.51
CA THR A 505 -10.28 3.39 -3.74
C THR A 505 -11.63 3.67 -4.40
N ASP A 506 -12.70 3.75 -3.62
CA ASP A 506 -14.03 4.11 -4.12
C ASP A 506 -14.05 5.55 -4.69
N THR A 507 -13.36 6.50 -4.04
CA THR A 507 -13.24 7.86 -4.57
C THR A 507 -12.42 7.94 -5.85
N LEU A 508 -11.39 7.10 -6.00
CA LEU A 508 -10.63 7.02 -7.25
C LEU A 508 -11.47 6.42 -8.37
N SER A 509 -12.25 5.36 -8.09
CA SER A 509 -13.17 4.78 -9.08
C SER A 509 -14.21 5.79 -9.57
N THR A 510 -14.77 6.60 -8.68
CA THR A 510 -15.74 7.65 -9.06
C THR A 510 -15.09 8.80 -9.82
N LEU A 511 -13.83 9.15 -9.53
CA LEU A 511 -13.05 10.10 -10.32
C LEU A 511 -12.70 9.56 -11.71
N GLU A 512 -12.37 8.28 -11.83
CA GLU A 512 -12.13 7.60 -13.10
C GLU A 512 -13.40 7.59 -13.96
N GLU A 513 -14.56 7.24 -13.38
CA GLU A 513 -15.87 7.31 -14.08
C GLU A 513 -16.19 8.75 -14.53
N ALA A 514 -15.92 9.76 -13.69
CA ALA A 514 -16.10 11.16 -14.06
C ALA A 514 -15.13 11.58 -15.18
N GLN A 515 -13.87 11.13 -15.13
CA GLN A 515 -12.89 11.38 -16.18
C GLN A 515 -13.32 10.75 -17.51
N GLU A 516 -13.73 9.48 -17.51
CA GLU A 516 -14.26 8.81 -18.71
C GLU A 516 -15.47 9.55 -19.26
N GLY A 517 -16.39 10.00 -18.40
CA GLY A 517 -17.53 10.83 -18.79
C GLY A 517 -17.10 12.14 -19.48
N THR A 518 -16.09 12.84 -18.94
CA THR A 518 -15.56 14.06 -19.58
C THR A 518 -14.84 13.77 -20.90
N GLN A 519 -14.10 12.65 -21.01
CA GLN A 519 -13.44 12.26 -22.25
C GLN A 519 -14.47 11.92 -23.34
N GLN A 520 -15.56 11.24 -23.00
CA GLN A 520 -16.66 10.98 -23.92
C GLN A 520 -17.29 12.30 -24.39
N GLN A 521 -17.58 13.23 -23.49
CA GLN A 521 -18.10 14.56 -23.86
C GLN A 521 -17.16 15.33 -24.78
N LEU A 522 -15.85 15.25 -24.53
CA LEU A 522 -14.84 15.93 -25.36
C LEU A 522 -14.73 15.29 -26.75
N SER A 523 -14.91 13.96 -26.85
CA SER A 523 -14.95 13.25 -28.13
C SER A 523 -16.19 13.63 -28.97
N VAL A 524 -17.35 13.80 -28.31
CA VAL A 524 -18.58 14.26 -28.97
C VAL A 524 -18.41 15.70 -29.44
N ALA A 525 -17.88 16.60 -28.58
CA ALA A 525 -17.62 17.98 -28.95
C ALA A 525 -16.61 18.11 -30.11
N LEU A 526 -15.60 17.23 -30.17
CA LEU A 526 -14.67 17.17 -31.31
C LEU A 526 -15.36 16.70 -32.59
N ALA A 527 -16.25 15.71 -32.51
CA ALA A 527 -17.05 15.26 -33.65
C ALA A 527 -17.98 16.39 -34.16
N ASP A 528 -18.63 17.11 -33.26
CA ASP A 528 -19.46 18.28 -33.59
C ASP A 528 -18.65 19.42 -34.23
N HIS A 529 -17.41 19.63 -33.76
CA HIS A 529 -16.52 20.62 -34.38
C HIS A 529 -16.06 20.18 -35.77
N GLN A 530 -15.85 18.87 -36.00
CA GLN A 530 -15.52 18.34 -37.33
C GLN A 530 -16.69 18.46 -38.29
N THR A 531 -17.92 18.16 -37.86
CA THR A 531 -19.12 18.35 -38.68
C THR A 531 -19.32 19.83 -39.00
N LEU A 532 -19.19 20.74 -38.03
CA LEU A 532 -19.24 22.19 -38.27
C LEU A 532 -18.17 22.66 -39.27
N ARG A 533 -16.96 22.09 -39.20
CA ARG A 533 -15.90 22.42 -40.17
C ARG A 533 -16.24 21.94 -41.57
N SER A 534 -16.84 20.75 -41.70
CA SER A 534 -17.28 20.22 -42.99
C SER A 534 -18.42 21.05 -43.59
N THR A 535 -19.36 21.53 -42.78
CA THR A 535 -20.45 22.40 -43.26
C THR A 535 -19.92 23.79 -43.63
N GLN A 536 -18.94 24.33 -42.91
CA GLN A 536 -18.26 25.56 -43.30
C GLN A 536 -17.51 25.42 -44.64
N GLN A 537 -16.84 24.28 -44.88
CA GLN A 537 -16.20 24.02 -46.16
C GLN A 537 -17.21 23.94 -47.31
N GLN A 538 -18.33 23.24 -47.10
CA GLN A 538 -19.41 23.19 -48.08
C GLN A 538 -20.02 24.58 -48.37
N LEU A 539 -20.13 25.44 -47.35
CA LEU A 539 -20.59 26.81 -47.54
C LEU A 539 -19.62 27.62 -48.40
N VAL A 540 -18.31 27.53 -48.13
CA VAL A 540 -17.27 28.22 -48.93
C VAL A 540 -17.26 27.72 -50.37
N GLU A 541 -17.45 26.41 -50.59
CA GLU A 541 -17.58 25.84 -51.93
C GLU A 541 -18.84 26.34 -52.65
N ALA A 542 -19.99 26.39 -51.97
CA ALA A 542 -21.22 26.94 -52.52
C ALA A 542 -21.11 28.44 -52.84
N GLU A 543 -20.46 29.22 -51.97
CA GLU A 543 -20.14 30.63 -52.22
C GLU A 543 -19.24 30.78 -53.46
N GLY A 544 -18.22 29.93 -53.60
CA GLY A 544 -17.36 29.88 -54.79
C GLY A 544 -18.17 29.60 -56.06
N GLN A 545 -19.08 28.62 -56.03
CA GLN A 545 -19.97 28.32 -57.15
C GLN A 545 -20.88 29.52 -57.48
N LEU A 546 -21.45 30.19 -56.49
CA LEU A 546 -22.27 31.39 -56.71
C LEU A 546 -21.47 32.53 -57.36
N VAL A 547 -20.21 32.74 -56.96
CA VAL A 547 -19.33 33.72 -57.61
C VAL A 547 -19.09 33.34 -59.07
N THR A 548 -18.81 32.07 -59.37
CA THR A 548 -18.63 31.63 -60.77
C THR A 548 -19.90 31.81 -61.62
N LEU A 549 -21.06 31.47 -61.08
CA LEU A 549 -22.36 31.69 -61.74
C LEU A 549 -22.64 33.18 -61.96
N HIS A 550 -22.29 34.03 -60.99
CA HIS A 550 -22.42 35.47 -61.11
C HIS A 550 -21.52 36.02 -62.23
N GLU A 551 -20.27 35.58 -62.32
CA GLU A 551 -19.38 35.94 -63.42
C GLU A 551 -19.89 35.48 -64.78
N GLU A 552 -20.42 34.26 -64.87
CA GLU A 552 -21.02 33.75 -66.11
C GLU A 552 -22.24 34.57 -66.52
N LEU A 553 -23.13 34.92 -65.57
CA LEU A 553 -24.27 35.80 -65.83
C LEU A 553 -23.82 37.19 -66.29
N GLN A 554 -22.79 37.76 -65.67
CA GLN A 554 -22.20 39.02 -66.13
C GLN A 554 -21.62 38.91 -67.54
N ARG A 555 -20.93 37.81 -67.87
CA ARG A 555 -20.40 37.57 -69.22
C ARG A 555 -21.53 37.41 -70.24
N ARG A 556 -22.60 36.68 -69.91
CA ARG A 556 -23.80 36.55 -70.77
C ARG A 556 -24.50 37.89 -70.97
N SER A 557 -24.66 38.68 -69.91
CA SER A 557 -25.22 40.03 -69.99
C SER A 557 -24.37 40.95 -70.88
N LYS A 558 -23.04 40.93 -70.71
CA LYS A 558 -22.12 41.68 -71.58
C LYS A 558 -22.23 41.27 -73.04
N ARG A 559 -22.28 39.97 -73.35
CA ARG A 559 -22.48 39.46 -74.71
C ARG A 559 -23.82 39.91 -75.29
N ALA A 560 -24.92 39.70 -74.58
CA ALA A 560 -26.24 40.15 -75.00
C ALA A 560 -26.30 41.68 -75.23
N SER A 561 -25.61 42.47 -74.40
CA SER A 561 -25.49 43.92 -74.61
C SER A 561 -24.67 44.30 -75.84
N GLY A 562 -23.65 43.49 -76.18
CA GLY A 562 -22.87 43.61 -77.42
C GLY A 562 -23.70 43.28 -78.64
N ASP A 563 -24.39 42.13 -78.62
CA ASP A 563 -25.25 41.66 -79.70
C ASP A 563 -26.40 42.65 -79.98
N LEU A 564 -26.96 43.26 -78.94
CA LEU A 564 -27.98 44.32 -79.08
C LEU A 564 -27.41 45.60 -79.70
N ARG A 565 -26.17 45.97 -79.36
CA ARG A 565 -25.49 47.11 -79.99
C ARG A 565 -25.19 46.84 -81.46
N GLU A 566 -24.69 45.64 -81.78
CA GLU A 566 -24.45 45.20 -83.16
C GLU A 566 -25.75 45.18 -83.96
N SER A 567 -26.81 44.55 -83.44
CA SER A 567 -28.13 44.53 -84.07
C SER A 567 -28.70 45.94 -84.29
N ARG A 568 -28.45 46.87 -83.35
CA ARG A 568 -28.85 48.27 -83.50
C ARG A 568 -28.06 48.98 -84.60
N VAL A 569 -26.76 48.73 -84.71
CA VAL A 569 -25.91 49.26 -85.79
C VAL A 569 -26.35 48.70 -87.14
N GLU A 570 -26.59 47.39 -87.23
CA GLU A 570 -27.11 46.75 -88.44
C GLU A 570 -28.48 47.30 -88.85
N LEU A 571 -29.39 47.53 -87.90
CA LEU A 571 -30.68 48.15 -88.19
C LEU A 571 -30.54 49.60 -88.66
N MET A 572 -29.62 50.38 -88.08
CA MET A 572 -29.33 51.74 -88.53
C MET A 572 -28.74 51.73 -89.95
N GLN A 573 -27.85 50.78 -90.25
CA GLN A 573 -27.25 50.63 -91.57
C GLN A 573 -28.29 50.19 -92.61
N ARG A 574 -29.14 49.20 -92.31
CA ARG A 574 -30.25 48.80 -93.18
C ARG A 574 -31.24 49.94 -93.41
N ARG A 575 -31.49 50.79 -92.41
CA ARG A 575 -32.33 51.98 -92.55
C ARG A 575 -31.69 53.01 -93.48
N GLN A 576 -30.38 53.20 -93.39
CA GLN A 576 -29.64 54.09 -94.28
C GLN A 576 -29.65 53.57 -95.72
N GLU A 577 -29.37 52.29 -95.93
CA GLU A 577 -29.46 51.63 -97.24
C GLU A 577 -30.87 51.73 -97.83
N ALA A 578 -31.92 51.55 -97.02
CA ALA A 578 -33.30 51.73 -97.45
C ALA A 578 -33.60 53.19 -97.85
N GLN A 579 -33.03 54.17 -97.15
CA GLN A 579 -33.19 55.59 -97.46
C GLN A 579 -32.44 56.00 -98.74
N GLU A 580 -31.25 55.43 -98.97
CA GLU A 580 -30.49 55.57 -100.22
C GLU A 580 -31.21 54.89 -101.40
N ALA A 581 -31.80 53.72 -101.20
CA ALA A 581 -32.64 53.07 -102.21
C ALA A 581 -33.87 53.92 -102.55
N GLN A 582 -34.48 54.56 -101.54
CA GLN A 582 -35.65 55.42 -101.73
C GLN A 582 -35.30 56.71 -102.49
N SER A 583 -34.14 57.32 -102.24
CA SER A 583 -33.67 58.48 -103.01
C SER A 583 -33.30 58.10 -104.45
N ALA A 584 -32.71 56.91 -104.66
CA ALA A 584 -32.43 56.38 -105.99
C ALA A 584 -33.72 56.09 -106.79
N LEU A 585 -34.79 55.62 -106.13
CA LEU A 585 -36.11 55.48 -106.76
C LEU A 585 -36.69 56.85 -107.14
N GLY A 586 -36.62 57.85 -106.25
CA GLY A 586 -37.04 59.22 -106.58
C GLY A 586 -36.27 59.82 -107.76
N ALA A 587 -34.96 59.56 -107.87
CA ALA A 587 -34.16 59.98 -109.02
C ALA A 587 -34.56 59.26 -110.32
N ARG A 588 -34.92 57.97 -110.23
CA ARG A 588 -35.45 57.21 -111.38
C ARG A 588 -36.81 57.74 -111.84
N ASP A 589 -37.70 58.07 -110.92
CA ASP A 589 -39.01 58.64 -111.25
C ASP A 589 -38.86 60.01 -111.90
N ALA A 590 -37.92 60.85 -111.43
CA ALA A 590 -37.59 62.11 -112.09
C ALA A 590 -37.05 61.91 -113.51
N ALA A 591 -36.16 60.93 -113.72
CA ALA A 591 -35.66 60.60 -115.06
C ALA A 591 -36.74 60.03 -115.98
N LEU A 592 -37.71 59.29 -115.44
CA LEU A 592 -38.87 58.81 -116.20
C LEU A 592 -39.81 59.94 -116.60
N GLU A 593 -40.04 60.92 -115.71
CA GLU A 593 -40.80 62.12 -116.05
C GLU A 593 -40.08 62.99 -117.10
N GLU A 594 -38.76 63.12 -117.00
CA GLU A 594 -37.95 63.81 -118.01
C GLU A 594 -38.00 63.08 -119.37
N ALA A 595 -37.94 61.75 -119.37
CA ALA A 595 -38.11 60.94 -120.57
C ALA A 595 -39.53 61.06 -121.16
N ARG A 596 -40.58 61.15 -120.31
CA ARG A 596 -41.96 61.40 -120.74
C ARG A 596 -42.11 62.78 -121.37
N ALA A 597 -41.53 63.82 -120.77
CA ALA A 597 -41.52 65.17 -121.30
C ALA A 597 -40.79 65.24 -122.66
N ALA A 598 -39.64 64.57 -122.78
CA ALA A 598 -38.92 64.47 -124.05
C ALA A 598 -39.72 63.75 -125.15
N LEU A 599 -40.48 62.72 -124.78
CA LEU A 599 -41.36 62.00 -125.71
C LEU A 599 -42.56 62.86 -126.15
N GLN A 600 -43.10 63.68 -125.25
CA GLN A 600 -44.18 64.62 -125.57
C GLN A 600 -43.68 65.75 -126.50
N ALA A 601 -42.50 66.29 -126.24
CA ALA A 601 -41.84 67.25 -127.14
C ALA A 601 -41.54 66.64 -128.53
N ALA A 602 -41.17 65.35 -128.59
CA ALA A 602 -40.99 64.65 -129.85
C ALA A 602 -42.32 64.45 -130.62
N ARG A 603 -43.44 64.24 -129.92
CA ARG A 603 -44.78 64.17 -130.53
C ARG A 603 -45.25 65.52 -131.05
N GLU A 604 -44.97 66.61 -130.34
CA GLU A 604 -45.28 67.97 -130.80
C GLU A 604 -44.47 68.34 -132.05
N ARG A 605 -43.17 67.99 -132.09
CA ARG A 605 -42.36 68.11 -133.32
C ARG A 605 -42.87 67.23 -134.46
N GLY A 606 -43.40 66.05 -134.15
CA GLY A 606 -44.09 65.19 -135.12
C GLY A 606 -45.36 65.84 -135.69
N ALA A 607 -46.19 66.43 -134.83
CA ALA A 607 -47.40 67.13 -135.22
C ALA A 607 -47.12 68.41 -136.04
N GLU A 608 -46.05 69.14 -135.74
CA GLU A 608 -45.58 70.28 -136.57
C GLU A 608 -45.04 69.84 -137.93
N LEU A 609 -44.36 68.69 -138.00
CA LEU A 609 -43.92 68.11 -139.27
C LEU A 609 -45.11 67.62 -140.10
N ASP A 610 -46.13 67.02 -139.48
CA ASP A 610 -47.36 66.58 -140.15
C ASP A 610 -48.22 67.78 -140.63
N ALA A 611 -48.24 68.89 -139.87
CA ALA A 611 -48.89 70.14 -140.30
C ALA A 611 -48.17 70.80 -141.48
N ASN A 612 -46.83 70.77 -141.51
CA ASN A 612 -46.03 71.25 -142.64
C ASN A 612 -46.16 70.35 -143.87
N LEU A 613 -46.34 69.03 -143.68
CA LEU A 613 -46.56 68.07 -144.75
C LEU A 613 -47.97 68.20 -145.35
N ALA A 614 -48.99 68.51 -144.54
CA ALA A 614 -50.35 68.83 -144.99
C ALA A 614 -50.42 70.18 -145.74
N SER A 615 -49.63 71.18 -145.33
CA SER A 615 -49.48 72.46 -146.03
C SER A 615 -48.79 72.30 -147.40
N ALA A 616 -47.75 71.46 -147.48
CA ALA A 616 -47.06 71.15 -148.73
C ALA A 616 -47.92 70.29 -149.70
N GLN A 617 -48.77 69.40 -149.19
CA GLN A 617 -49.68 68.58 -150.01
C GLN A 617 -50.90 69.36 -150.54
N SER A 618 -51.33 70.42 -149.86
CA SER A 618 -52.40 71.32 -150.34
C SER A 618 -51.94 72.24 -151.49
N GLN A 619 -50.66 72.65 -151.51
CA GLN A 619 -50.09 73.47 -152.60
C GLN A 619 -49.66 72.67 -153.85
N LEU A 620 -49.60 71.34 -153.75
CA LEU A 620 -49.20 70.42 -154.84
C LEU A 620 -50.38 69.77 -155.58
N ALA A 621 -51.63 69.99 -155.13
CA ALA A 621 -52.84 69.45 -155.76
C ALA A 621 -53.49 70.37 -156.81
N GLU A 622 -53.05 71.63 -156.95
CA GLU A 622 -53.66 72.62 -157.86
C GLU A 622 -52.81 72.97 -159.08
N LYS A 623 -51.65 72.32 -159.28
CA LYS A 623 -50.71 72.69 -160.35
C LYS A 623 -50.06 71.53 -161.12
N ASP A 624 -50.75 70.39 -161.24
CA ASP A 624 -50.30 69.26 -162.08
C ASP A 624 -51.45 68.53 -162.82
N GLN A 625 -52.42 69.31 -163.33
CA GLN A 625 -53.09 69.03 -164.60
C GLN A 625 -52.50 69.95 -165.68
N LEU A 626 -51.22 69.76 -166.04
CA LEU A 626 -50.68 70.01 -167.40
C LEU A 626 -49.17 69.70 -167.44
N LEU A 627 -48.91 68.48 -167.88
CA LEU A 627 -47.83 68.07 -168.80
C LEU A 627 -46.40 67.97 -168.25
N THR A 628 -45.97 66.76 -167.90
CA THR A 628 -45.22 65.82 -168.78
C THR A 628 -43.74 66.17 -169.01
N SER A 629 -42.90 65.19 -168.65
CA SER A 629 -41.62 64.78 -169.26
C SER A 629 -40.31 65.04 -168.50
N LEU A 630 -39.53 63.95 -168.46
CA LEU A 630 -38.06 63.81 -168.39
C LEU A 630 -37.33 63.69 -167.03
N GLN A 631 -36.68 62.51 -166.92
CA GLN A 631 -35.30 62.26 -166.46
C GLN A 631 -34.97 61.92 -164.98
N LYS A 632 -34.53 60.65 -164.82
CA LYS A 632 -33.63 60.05 -163.79
C LYS A 632 -32.28 60.82 -163.68
N PRO A 633 -31.40 60.74 -162.62
CA PRO A 633 -30.87 59.51 -161.95
C PRO A 633 -30.50 59.63 -160.41
N LYS A 634 -30.50 58.58 -159.57
CA LYS A 634 -29.46 57.56 -159.20
C LYS A 634 -28.24 58.05 -158.36
N ARG A 635 -28.07 57.58 -157.10
CA ARG A 635 -26.85 56.99 -156.42
C ARG A 635 -26.94 57.08 -154.86
N ARG A 636 -26.88 55.95 -154.11
CA ARG A 636 -25.70 55.24 -153.47
C ARG A 636 -25.14 55.99 -152.24
N GLN A 637 -24.71 55.44 -151.09
CA GLN A 637 -24.23 54.12 -150.58
C GLN A 637 -24.12 54.27 -149.04
N GLY A 638 -24.29 53.26 -148.18
CA GLY A 638 -23.25 52.32 -147.69
C GLY A 638 -23.49 52.06 -146.18
N LYS A 639 -23.58 50.79 -145.72
CA LYS A 639 -22.52 50.00 -145.03
C LYS A 639 -22.15 50.55 -143.64
N ALA A 640 -22.00 49.83 -142.53
CA ALA A 640 -21.79 48.40 -142.25
C ALA A 640 -21.85 48.18 -140.71
N GLN A 641 -22.10 46.92 -140.27
CA GLN A 641 -21.43 46.22 -139.15
C GLN A 641 -21.54 46.83 -137.72
N LYS A 642 -21.44 46.13 -136.59
CA LYS A 642 -21.33 44.75 -136.13
C LYS A 642 -21.38 44.86 -134.60
N THR A 643 -21.85 43.80 -133.93
CA THR A 643 -21.37 43.34 -132.61
C THR A 643 -21.38 44.33 -131.43
N ALA A 644 -22.45 44.31 -130.64
CA ALA A 644 -22.41 44.72 -129.22
C ALA A 644 -23.50 44.07 -128.33
N ALA A 645 -24.47 43.37 -128.91
CA ALA A 645 -25.68 42.94 -128.19
C ALA A 645 -25.65 41.51 -127.61
N GLN A 646 -24.59 40.71 -127.82
CA GLN A 646 -24.55 39.30 -127.38
C GLN A 646 -23.48 38.98 -126.32
N ARG A 647 -22.66 39.95 -125.86
CA ARG A 647 -21.67 39.71 -124.79
C ARG A 647 -22.14 40.12 -123.40
N LYS A 648 -23.14 40.99 -123.29
CA LYS A 648 -23.67 41.46 -122.00
C LYS A 648 -24.73 40.55 -121.39
N GLU A 649 -25.37 39.69 -122.17
CA GLU A 649 -26.34 38.71 -121.66
C GLU A 649 -25.64 37.47 -121.08
N ASP A 650 -24.57 36.98 -121.71
CA ASP A 650 -23.83 35.80 -121.23
C ASP A 650 -22.95 36.09 -119.99
N GLU A 651 -22.49 37.34 -119.79
CA GLU A 651 -21.77 37.75 -118.56
C GLU A 651 -22.73 37.95 -117.37
N ALA A 652 -23.96 38.41 -117.61
CA ALA A 652 -24.97 38.56 -116.56
C ALA A 652 -25.51 37.18 -116.09
N ALA A 653 -25.67 36.23 -117.01
CA ALA A 653 -26.10 34.86 -116.66
C ALA A 653 -25.04 34.11 -115.83
N ARG A 654 -23.74 34.25 -116.15
CA ARG A 654 -22.66 33.62 -115.38
C ARG A 654 -22.42 34.27 -114.02
N ALA A 655 -22.66 35.58 -113.89
CA ALA A 655 -22.61 36.26 -112.60
C ALA A 655 -23.77 35.83 -111.68
N ALA A 656 -24.98 35.67 -112.23
CA ALA A 656 -26.13 35.17 -111.47
C ALA A 656 -25.96 33.71 -111.03
N GLU A 657 -25.42 32.83 -111.89
CA GLU A 657 -25.13 31.44 -111.50
C GLU A 657 -24.02 31.35 -110.43
N ALA A 658 -22.99 32.21 -110.50
CA ALA A 658 -21.94 32.26 -109.48
C ALA A 658 -22.48 32.73 -108.12
N GLU A 659 -23.41 33.68 -108.10
CA GLU A 659 -24.04 34.18 -106.88
C GLU A 659 -24.99 33.13 -106.27
N VAL A 660 -25.74 32.39 -107.10
CA VAL A 660 -26.58 31.26 -106.64
C VAL A 660 -25.71 30.13 -106.05
N VAL A 661 -24.56 29.82 -106.66
CA VAL A 661 -23.62 28.82 -106.12
C VAL A 661 -22.97 29.31 -104.82
N ALA A 662 -22.66 30.61 -104.69
CA ALA A 662 -22.14 31.18 -103.46
C ALA A 662 -23.17 31.15 -102.32
N VAL A 663 -24.43 31.46 -102.61
CA VAL A 663 -25.55 31.36 -101.64
C VAL A 663 -25.80 29.91 -101.26
N GLN A 664 -25.73 28.96 -102.20
CA GLN A 664 -25.86 27.53 -101.90
C GLN A 664 -24.71 27.02 -101.02
N ARG A 665 -23.46 27.45 -101.25
CA ARG A 665 -22.33 27.09 -100.36
C ARG A 665 -22.52 27.64 -98.95
N LYS A 666 -22.94 28.90 -98.82
CA LYS A 666 -23.22 29.51 -97.52
C LYS A 666 -24.39 28.84 -96.80
N ALA A 667 -25.41 28.41 -97.53
CA ALA A 667 -26.52 27.63 -96.98
C ALA A 667 -26.09 26.23 -96.52
N VAL A 668 -25.14 25.58 -97.21
CA VAL A 668 -24.54 24.31 -96.78
C VAL A 668 -23.67 24.49 -95.54
N GLU A 669 -22.86 25.54 -95.48
CA GLU A 669 -22.05 25.88 -94.29
C GLU A 669 -22.92 26.19 -93.07
N LEU A 670 -23.99 26.97 -93.23
CA LEU A 670 -24.94 27.25 -92.14
C LEU A 670 -25.68 25.99 -91.69
N ARG A 671 -26.02 25.08 -92.60
CA ARG A 671 -26.59 23.76 -92.24
C ARG A 671 -25.58 22.87 -91.52
N ALA A 672 -24.32 22.89 -91.92
CA ALA A 672 -23.25 22.16 -91.22
C ALA A 672 -22.99 22.74 -89.83
N GLN A 673 -23.01 24.07 -89.68
CA GLN A 673 -22.87 24.74 -88.39
C GLN A 673 -24.07 24.46 -87.48
N ALA A 674 -25.29 24.45 -88.01
CA ALA A 674 -26.48 24.06 -87.27
C ALA A 674 -26.43 22.58 -86.85
N ALA A 675 -25.96 21.68 -87.71
CA ALA A 675 -25.80 20.27 -87.37
C ALA A 675 -24.77 20.06 -86.23
N MET A 676 -23.62 20.74 -86.28
CA MET A 676 -22.64 20.69 -85.19
C MET A 676 -23.16 21.27 -83.87
N MET A 677 -24.01 22.30 -83.92
CA MET A 677 -24.66 22.83 -82.71
C MET A 677 -25.69 21.85 -82.14
N VAL A 678 -26.44 21.13 -82.99
CA VAL A 678 -27.39 20.11 -82.53
C VAL A 678 -26.64 18.93 -81.89
N GLU A 679 -25.58 18.44 -82.52
CA GLU A 679 -24.73 17.37 -81.96
C GLU A 679 -24.10 17.80 -80.62
N ALA A 680 -23.58 19.04 -80.52
CA ALA A 680 -23.04 19.56 -79.26
C ALA A 680 -24.11 19.76 -78.17
N ILE A 681 -25.37 20.03 -78.54
CA ILE A 681 -26.49 20.11 -77.59
C ILE A 681 -26.91 18.70 -77.15
N GLU A 682 -26.93 17.73 -78.06
CA GLU A 682 -27.24 16.33 -77.77
C GLU A 682 -26.17 15.69 -76.86
N ASP A 683 -24.89 15.94 -77.11
CA ASP A 683 -23.79 15.49 -76.25
C ASP A 683 -23.88 16.11 -74.86
N ARG A 684 -24.16 17.41 -74.76
CA ARG A 684 -24.29 18.10 -73.48
C ARG A 684 -25.55 17.68 -72.71
N ALA A 685 -26.62 17.32 -73.42
CA ALA A 685 -27.82 16.74 -72.83
C ALA A 685 -27.55 15.31 -72.33
N ALA A 686 -26.78 14.50 -73.06
CA ALA A 686 -26.38 13.17 -72.63
C ALA A 686 -25.46 13.21 -71.40
N GLU A 687 -24.53 14.17 -71.35
CA GLU A 687 -23.65 14.40 -70.20
C GLU A 687 -24.44 14.82 -68.96
N ALA A 688 -25.40 15.76 -69.11
CA ALA A 688 -26.27 16.18 -68.02
C ALA A 688 -27.16 15.03 -67.49
N VAL A 689 -27.64 14.14 -68.38
CA VAL A 689 -28.39 12.94 -67.97
C VAL A 689 -27.49 11.95 -67.24
N ALA A 690 -26.25 11.77 -67.67
CA ALA A 690 -25.28 10.89 -67.00
C ALA A 690 -24.90 11.43 -65.60
N GLU A 691 -24.70 12.74 -65.47
CA GLU A 691 -24.41 13.40 -64.19
C GLU A 691 -25.60 13.27 -63.21
N ALA A 692 -26.83 13.52 -63.68
CA ALA A 692 -28.03 13.33 -62.88
C ALA A 692 -28.23 11.87 -62.43
N GLN A 693 -27.89 10.89 -63.28
CA GLN A 693 -27.91 9.47 -62.91
C GLN A 693 -26.84 9.11 -61.88
N ALA A 694 -25.65 9.71 -61.96
CA ALA A 694 -24.58 9.51 -60.99
C ALA A 694 -24.94 10.11 -59.62
N GLU A 695 -25.56 11.29 -59.58
CA GLU A 695 -26.05 11.90 -58.35
C GLU A 695 -27.19 11.08 -57.72
N ALA A 696 -28.15 10.61 -58.52
CA ALA A 696 -29.20 9.73 -58.04
C ALA A 696 -28.64 8.42 -57.44
N ALA A 697 -27.59 7.86 -58.02
CA ALA A 697 -26.91 6.67 -57.48
C ALA A 697 -26.19 6.97 -56.14
N ARG A 698 -25.55 8.14 -56.00
CA ARG A 698 -24.92 8.57 -54.74
C ARG A 698 -25.96 8.74 -53.62
N GLN A 699 -27.06 9.41 -53.91
CA GLN A 699 -28.16 9.59 -52.96
C GLN A 699 -28.79 8.25 -52.55
N ALA A 700 -28.96 7.31 -53.50
CA ALA A 700 -29.45 5.97 -53.18
C ALA A 700 -28.50 5.18 -52.25
N ALA A 701 -27.18 5.32 -52.45
CA ALA A 701 -26.18 4.69 -51.58
C ALA A 701 -26.17 5.30 -50.17
N GLU A 702 -26.32 6.61 -50.06
CA GLU A 702 -26.40 7.32 -48.78
C GLU A 702 -27.66 6.92 -47.99
N VAL A 703 -28.81 6.84 -48.66
CA VAL A 703 -30.06 6.36 -48.06
C VAL A 703 -29.92 4.90 -47.59
N ALA A 704 -29.22 4.04 -48.34
CA ALA A 704 -28.95 2.67 -47.92
C ALA A 704 -28.04 2.61 -46.68
N SER A 705 -27.01 3.46 -46.61
CA SER A 705 -26.12 3.59 -45.45
C SER A 705 -26.88 4.06 -44.21
N LEU A 706 -27.71 5.11 -44.34
CA LEU A 706 -28.53 5.62 -43.24
C LEU A 706 -29.55 4.58 -42.76
N ARG A 707 -30.16 3.81 -43.66
CA ARG A 707 -31.03 2.68 -43.28
C ARG A 707 -30.28 1.61 -42.52
N HIS A 708 -29.05 1.29 -42.91
CA HIS A 708 -28.25 0.31 -42.19
C HIS A 708 -27.89 0.79 -40.78
N GLN A 709 -27.49 2.06 -40.64
CA GLN A 709 -27.20 2.68 -39.34
C GLN A 709 -28.43 2.72 -38.43
N LEU A 710 -29.61 3.02 -38.99
CA LEU A 710 -30.88 2.96 -38.25
C LEU A 710 -31.21 1.54 -37.79
N GLN A 711 -30.96 0.52 -38.63
CA GLN A 711 -31.19 -0.88 -38.24
C GLN A 711 -30.21 -1.36 -37.16
N THR A 712 -28.96 -0.90 -37.16
CA THR A 712 -28.00 -1.25 -36.09
C THR A 712 -28.38 -0.61 -34.76
N VAL A 713 -28.85 0.64 -34.77
CA VAL A 713 -29.27 1.35 -33.55
C VAL A 713 -30.59 0.81 -32.99
N GLN A 714 -31.45 0.19 -33.81
CA GLN A 714 -32.71 -0.42 -33.35
C GLN A 714 -32.57 -1.88 -32.90
N GLY A 715 -31.41 -2.51 -33.09
CA GLY A 715 -31.13 -3.90 -32.73
C GLY A 715 -30.36 -4.09 -31.42
N GLU A 716 -29.83 -3.02 -30.83
CA GLU A 716 -29.23 -2.94 -29.49
C GLU A 716 -30.28 -2.45 -28.47
#